data_AF-A0A5B7BEI2-F1
#
_entry.id   AF-A0A5B7BEI2-F1
#
_cell.length_a   1.000
_cell.length_b   1.000
_cell.length_c   1.000
_cell.angle_alpha   90.00
_cell.angle_beta   90.00
_cell.angle_gamma   90.00
#
_symmetry.space_group_name_H-M   'P 1'
#
loop_
_entity.id
_entity.type
_entity.pdbx_description
1 polymer ?
#
loop_
_entity_poly.entity_id
_entity_poly.type
_entity_poly.pdbx_seq_one_letter_code
_entity_poly.pdbx_strand_id
1 'polypeptide(L)'
;MEEEETQERVEIFGNDSDIHGESGGVDERVGTSHTEHVDISDGDTVDIVSDIVLQGVDTVTTAVDDDQFDQVSLKDQEKNFRDFQGDHVDLNKSFSSDNLRQSSGGREEAYEFSSGKFTSGFDSSPVADVHHDRHNSSPGPEGQSVHHIGQSSSSTSLDSALYLYGDGGYSPVGSPQKPRPKPVMPNVSPELLHLVDSAIMGKPESLGKLKNIVSGVESFGNGEEAESIAFLVVDSLLATMGGVESFEEDEDNNPPSVMLNSRAATVAAELIPCLPWLGDVEGLMSPRTRMVRGLLAILRACTRNRAMCSMAGLLGVLLQSFEKIFVQDVGSAEQLGWDGTPLCYCMQYLAGHSLSTIDLHRWFQVITRTLTTVWAAHLMLALEKATGGKESRGPACTFEFDGESSGLLGPGESRWPFTNGYAFATWIYIESFADTLNTATAAAAIAAAAAAKSGKSSAMSAAAAASALAGEGTTHMPRLFSFLSADNQGMEAYFHAQFLVVESVSGKGKKASLHFTHAFKPQCWYFIGLEHTCKQGLLGKAESELRLYIDGSLYESRPFDFPRISKPLAFCCIGTNPPPTMAGLQRRRRQCPLFAEMGPVYIFKEPIGSERMARLASRGGDVLPSFGNGAGLPWLAMNEHVQSMAEESALLDAELGGSIHLLYHPNLLSGRYCPDASPSGAAGMLRRPAEVLGQVHVATRMRPIEALWALAYGGPMSLLPLAVSNVHENSLEPQPGNLSLSLATTVLAAPIFRIISMAIQYPRNNEELCRTRGPEVLSRILDYLLQTLSALDVGKRDGVGDEELVAAIVSLCQTQKINHALKVQLFSTLLLDLKIWSLCKYGLQKKLLSSLAD
;
A
#
# COMPACT_ATOMS: atom_id res chain seq x y z
N MET A 1 -9.21 42.43 61.79
CA MET A 1 -8.98 42.72 60.37
C MET A 1 -8.30 41.49 59.79
N GLU A 2 -8.94 40.33 59.93
CA GLU A 2 -10.12 39.87 59.15
C GLU A 2 -9.60 39.19 57.88
N GLU A 3 -9.42 37.85 57.91
CA GLU A 3 -10.44 36.78 57.68
C GLU A 3 -10.55 36.51 56.16
N GLU A 4 -10.54 35.29 55.60
CA GLU A 4 -10.23 33.89 56.00
C GLU A 4 -9.63 33.23 54.72
N GLU A 5 -8.64 32.34 54.75
CA GLU A 5 -8.76 30.87 54.95
C GLU A 5 -9.81 30.15 54.05
N THR A 6 -9.59 28.94 53.52
CA THR A 6 -8.50 27.95 53.69
C THR A 6 -8.26 27.12 52.42
N GLN A 7 -7.08 26.50 52.32
CA GLN A 7 -6.76 25.39 51.43
C GLN A 7 -6.07 24.33 52.28
N GLU A 8 -6.49 23.06 52.25
CA GLU A 8 -5.77 22.01 52.99
C GLU A 8 -5.67 20.66 52.26
N ARG A 9 -4.42 20.19 52.15
CA ARG A 9 -4.05 18.77 52.08
C ARG A 9 -3.67 18.34 53.49
N VAL A 10 -3.92 17.08 53.84
CA VAL A 10 -3.43 16.51 55.11
C VAL A 10 -2.52 15.31 54.81
N GLU A 11 -1.28 15.40 55.30
CA GLU A 11 -0.41 14.26 55.61
C GLU A 11 -0.40 14.08 57.15
N ILE A 12 -0.13 12.86 57.64
CA ILE A 12 -0.03 12.58 59.08
C ILE A 12 1.21 11.73 59.40
N PHE A 13 2.16 12.36 60.09
CA PHE A 13 3.07 11.89 61.15
C PHE A 13 3.88 10.57 61.04
N GLY A 14 5.05 10.58 61.70
CA GLY A 14 5.91 9.41 61.96
C GLY A 14 6.31 9.30 63.44
N ASN A 15 7.32 8.48 63.79
CA ASN A 15 8.14 8.61 65.01
C ASN A 15 9.31 7.58 65.10
N ASP A 16 10.46 8.06 65.59
CA ASP A 16 11.51 7.50 66.49
C ASP A 16 12.01 6.02 66.53
N SER A 17 13.29 5.93 66.99
CA SER A 17 14.08 4.77 67.53
C SER A 17 14.66 3.75 66.50
N ASP A 18 15.80 3.06 66.70
CA ASP A 18 16.80 2.97 67.80
C ASP A 18 18.19 2.42 67.32
N ILE A 19 19.28 2.85 67.98
CA ILE A 19 20.48 2.10 68.50
C ILE A 19 21.35 1.08 67.65
N HIS A 20 22.69 1.34 67.65
CA HIS A 20 23.91 0.48 67.55
C HIS A 20 24.35 -0.34 66.30
N GLY A 21 25.70 -0.35 66.08
CA GLY A 21 26.51 -1.30 65.28
C GLY A 21 27.45 -0.59 64.28
N GLU A 22 28.72 -0.26 64.61
CA GLU A 22 29.94 -1.09 64.42
C GLU A 22 30.13 -1.71 63.01
N SER A 23 31.30 -1.74 62.35
CA SER A 23 32.62 -1.11 62.57
C SER A 23 33.52 -1.33 61.33
N GLY A 24 34.51 -0.45 61.09
CA GLY A 24 35.63 -0.65 60.16
C GLY A 24 35.43 -0.15 58.71
N GLY A 25 36.34 0.59 58.06
CA GLY A 25 37.59 1.22 58.54
C GLY A 25 38.77 1.05 57.57
N VAL A 26 39.50 2.15 57.31
CA VAL A 26 40.87 2.21 56.69
C VAL A 26 40.90 1.93 55.16
N ASP A 27 41.59 2.67 54.29
CA ASP A 27 42.57 3.77 54.45
C ASP A 27 42.43 4.87 53.36
N GLU A 28 43.01 6.05 53.61
CA GLU A 28 43.22 7.12 52.62
C GLU A 28 44.58 7.01 51.90
N ARG A 29 44.68 7.55 50.67
CA ARG A 29 45.82 8.36 50.12
C ARG A 29 45.49 8.80 48.69
N VAL A 30 45.33 10.09 48.37
CA VAL A 30 46.31 11.21 48.29
C VAL A 30 47.08 11.26 46.96
N GLY A 31 46.95 12.39 46.24
CA GLY A 31 47.84 12.87 45.16
C GLY A 31 47.09 13.24 43.86
N THR A 32 46.77 14.51 43.53
CA THR A 32 47.62 15.64 43.04
C THR A 32 48.35 15.34 41.72
N SER A 33 48.41 16.22 40.69
CA SER A 33 48.02 17.64 40.55
C SER A 33 48.04 18.12 39.07
N HIS A 34 47.54 19.34 38.84
CA HIS A 34 47.95 20.40 37.88
C HIS A 34 49.33 20.22 37.18
N THR A 35 49.65 20.81 36.01
CA THR A 35 49.08 21.86 35.13
C THR A 35 49.85 21.84 33.79
N GLU A 36 49.37 22.48 32.71
CA GLU A 36 50.09 23.60 32.03
C GLU A 36 49.32 24.20 30.85
N HIS A 37 49.67 25.45 30.52
CA HIS A 37 49.00 26.34 29.56
C HIS A 37 50.11 27.09 28.80
N VAL A 38 50.10 27.11 27.46
CA VAL A 38 51.04 27.94 26.67
C VAL A 38 50.32 28.47 25.42
N ASP A 39 50.26 29.80 25.31
CA ASP A 39 49.97 30.54 24.07
C ASP A 39 51.28 31.11 23.50
N ILE A 40 51.54 30.96 22.20
CA ILE A 40 52.42 31.84 21.40
C ILE A 40 51.83 32.00 19.99
N SER A 41 52.01 33.19 19.39
CA SER A 41 51.42 33.69 18.15
C SER A 41 52.29 33.59 16.88
N ASP A 42 51.66 33.92 15.74
CA ASP A 42 52.21 34.40 14.46
C ASP A 42 53.02 33.46 13.55
N GLY A 43 52.79 33.58 12.22
CA GLY A 43 53.76 33.17 11.19
C GLY A 43 53.22 32.69 9.83
N ASP A 44 53.11 33.63 8.89
CA ASP A 44 53.28 33.49 7.43
C ASP A 44 52.28 32.78 6.49
N THR A 45 52.02 33.52 5.41
CA THR A 45 51.28 33.24 4.18
C THR A 45 52.08 32.45 3.14
N VAL A 46 51.42 31.58 2.36
CA VAL A 46 51.83 31.27 0.98
C VAL A 46 50.61 31.14 0.07
N ASP A 47 50.53 32.00 -0.95
CA ASP A 47 49.59 31.87 -2.07
C ASP A 47 50.01 30.70 -3.00
N ILE A 48 49.05 29.87 -3.43
CA ILE A 48 49.11 29.25 -4.77
C ILE A 48 47.76 29.41 -5.45
N VAL A 49 47.74 30.27 -6.47
CA VAL A 49 46.67 30.35 -7.47
C VAL A 49 46.94 29.33 -8.57
N SER A 50 45.92 28.56 -8.97
CA SER A 50 45.82 28.05 -10.34
C SER A 50 44.38 27.74 -10.72
N ASP A 51 43.79 28.61 -11.56
CA ASP A 51 42.57 28.32 -12.30
C ASP A 51 42.74 27.08 -13.19
N ILE A 52 41.71 26.22 -13.23
CA ILE A 52 41.38 25.45 -14.43
C ILE A 52 39.87 25.58 -14.68
N VAL A 53 39.52 26.41 -15.66
CA VAL A 53 38.24 26.37 -16.37
C VAL A 53 38.41 25.45 -17.60
N LEU A 54 37.29 24.95 -18.14
CA LEU A 54 37.08 24.09 -19.33
C LEU A 54 36.68 22.65 -18.94
N GLN A 55 35.70 21.99 -19.57
CA GLN A 55 34.64 22.43 -20.49
C GLN A 55 33.56 21.33 -20.50
N GLY A 56 32.30 21.66 -20.77
CA GLY A 56 31.19 20.69 -20.67
C GLY A 56 31.27 19.54 -21.68
N VAL A 57 30.71 18.39 -21.30
CA VAL A 57 30.40 17.26 -22.17
C VAL A 57 28.98 16.80 -21.87
N ASP A 58 28.11 16.84 -22.88
CA ASP A 58 26.77 16.25 -22.82
C ASP A 58 26.87 14.74 -22.60
N THR A 59 26.07 14.20 -21.67
CA THR A 59 25.82 12.74 -21.61
C THR A 59 24.34 12.45 -21.70
N VAL A 60 24.01 11.70 -22.74
CA VAL A 60 22.67 11.32 -23.20
C VAL A 60 21.87 10.63 -22.10
N THR A 61 20.62 11.09 -21.92
CA THR A 61 19.58 10.40 -21.16
C THR A 61 19.24 9.06 -21.80
N THR A 62 19.49 7.96 -21.10
CA THR A 62 18.80 6.69 -21.31
C THR A 62 17.74 6.51 -20.23
N ALA A 63 16.48 6.32 -20.64
CA ALA A 63 15.38 6.07 -19.73
C ALA A 63 15.61 4.76 -18.95
N VAL A 64 15.34 4.79 -17.65
CA VAL A 64 15.24 3.58 -16.83
C VAL A 64 13.75 3.26 -16.70
N ASP A 65 13.34 2.13 -17.25
CA ASP A 65 12.02 1.53 -17.02
C ASP A 65 12.04 0.84 -15.65
N ASP A 66 11.33 1.41 -14.67
CA ASP A 66 11.02 0.74 -13.40
C ASP A 66 9.57 0.25 -13.46
N ASP A 67 9.35 -1.02 -13.82
CA ASP A 67 8.32 -1.92 -13.23
C ASP A 67 8.22 -3.25 -14.01
N GLN A 68 9.12 -4.20 -13.72
CA GLN A 68 8.85 -5.63 -13.94
C GLN A 68 9.68 -6.49 -12.98
N PHE A 69 9.15 -6.66 -11.76
CA PHE A 69 9.50 -7.81 -10.92
C PHE A 69 8.79 -9.06 -11.45
N ASP A 70 9.16 -9.50 -12.65
CA ASP A 70 8.92 -10.89 -13.02
C ASP A 70 9.78 -11.78 -12.11
N GLN A 71 9.17 -12.84 -11.58
CA GLN A 71 9.95 -13.93 -11.00
C GLN A 71 10.93 -14.42 -12.08
N VAL A 72 12.20 -14.62 -11.71
CA VAL A 72 13.16 -15.32 -12.58
C VAL A 72 12.72 -16.79 -12.68
N SER A 73 11.77 -17.04 -13.57
CA SER A 73 11.16 -18.35 -13.79
C SER A 73 12.12 -19.22 -14.58
N LEU A 74 12.98 -19.94 -13.86
CA LEU A 74 14.03 -20.82 -14.38
C LEU A 74 13.52 -22.12 -15.08
N LYS A 75 12.31 -22.09 -15.65
CA LYS A 75 11.67 -23.21 -16.37
C LYS A 75 11.99 -23.19 -17.86
N ASP A 76 12.97 -24.00 -18.27
CA ASP A 76 13.29 -24.25 -19.67
C ASP A 76 12.23 -25.10 -20.39
N GLN A 77 12.07 -24.85 -21.69
CA GLN A 77 11.20 -25.62 -22.58
C GLN A 77 11.89 -26.92 -23.03
N GLU A 78 11.42 -28.08 -22.57
CA GLU A 78 11.71 -29.37 -23.21
C GLU A 78 10.44 -30.00 -23.79
N LYS A 79 10.28 -29.86 -25.11
CA LYS A 79 9.54 -30.83 -25.93
C LYS A 79 9.93 -30.70 -27.40
N ASN A 80 10.75 -31.64 -27.87
CA ASN A 80 10.59 -32.41 -29.11
C ASN A 80 11.93 -33.05 -29.51
N PHE A 81 12.11 -34.35 -29.22
CA PHE A 81 12.85 -35.25 -30.12
C PHE A 81 12.50 -36.73 -29.84
N ARG A 82 11.61 -37.24 -30.68
CA ARG A 82 11.40 -38.64 -31.09
C ARG A 82 10.92 -38.53 -32.55
N ASP A 83 11.43 -39.23 -33.55
CA ASP A 83 12.47 -40.26 -33.59
C ASP A 83 13.30 -40.04 -34.88
N PHE A 84 14.60 -40.35 -34.87
CA PHE A 84 15.31 -40.70 -36.11
C PHE A 84 16.48 -41.66 -35.85
N GLN A 85 16.26 -42.91 -36.24
CA GLN A 85 17.26 -43.89 -36.61
C GLN A 85 17.07 -44.04 -38.12
N GLY A 86 18.01 -43.77 -39.03
CA GLY A 86 19.44 -43.51 -38.94
C GLY A 86 20.03 -44.07 -40.25
N ASP A 87 20.97 -43.37 -40.89
CA ASP A 87 22.10 -43.99 -41.60
C ASP A 87 23.00 -43.00 -42.35
N HIS A 88 24.30 -43.30 -42.28
CA HIS A 88 25.41 -42.97 -43.20
C HIS A 88 25.75 -41.47 -43.48
N VAL A 89 26.93 -40.94 -43.07
CA VAL A 89 28.32 -41.21 -43.57
C VAL A 89 28.55 -40.48 -44.92
N ASP A 90 29.56 -39.61 -45.12
CA ASP A 90 30.73 -39.29 -44.28
C ASP A 90 31.50 -38.00 -44.66
N LEU A 91 32.47 -37.63 -43.82
CA LEU A 91 33.77 -36.98 -44.13
C LEU A 91 33.85 -35.53 -44.71
N ASN A 92 34.41 -34.67 -43.84
CA ASN A 92 35.68 -33.93 -44.02
C ASN A 92 35.76 -32.45 -44.52
N LYS A 93 36.49 -31.70 -43.68
CA LYS A 93 37.59 -30.75 -44.00
C LYS A 93 37.30 -29.32 -44.50
N SER A 94 37.19 -28.42 -43.51
CA SER A 94 38.27 -27.48 -43.09
C SER A 94 38.69 -26.27 -43.95
N PHE A 95 38.96 -25.16 -43.23
CA PHE A 95 39.71 -23.95 -43.60
C PHE A 95 39.09 -23.04 -44.69
N SER A 96 39.30 -21.72 -44.72
CA SER A 96 39.56 -20.66 -43.70
C SER A 96 39.77 -19.33 -44.43
N SER A 97 39.41 -18.18 -43.82
CA SER A 97 39.91 -16.84 -44.20
C SER A 97 39.49 -16.35 -45.62
N ASP A 98 39.54 -15.07 -46.02
CA ASP A 98 39.85 -13.83 -45.30
C ASP A 98 39.38 -12.59 -46.11
N ASN A 99 39.30 -11.43 -45.44
CA ASN A 99 39.66 -10.08 -45.95
C ASN A 99 38.86 -9.31 -47.04
N LEU A 100 38.27 -8.20 -46.55
CA LEU A 100 38.48 -6.78 -46.96
C LEU A 100 37.84 -6.13 -48.22
N ARG A 101 37.32 -4.90 -47.95
CA ARG A 101 37.37 -3.64 -48.77
C ARG A 101 36.54 -3.56 -50.07
N GLN A 102 36.10 -2.39 -50.57
CA GLN A 102 35.80 -1.03 -50.02
C GLN A 102 35.11 -0.20 -51.14
N SER A 103 34.37 0.87 -50.81
CA SER A 103 34.03 2.04 -51.69
C SER A 103 33.09 1.77 -52.91
N SER A 104 32.36 2.72 -53.52
CA SER A 104 31.88 4.09 -53.18
C SER A 104 31.01 4.69 -54.31
N GLY A 105 30.13 5.66 -54.01
CA GLY A 105 29.48 6.58 -55.00
C GLY A 105 28.05 6.18 -55.45
N GLY A 106 27.12 7.09 -55.77
CA GLY A 106 27.16 8.56 -55.82
C GLY A 106 25.75 9.22 -55.92
N ARG A 107 25.70 10.55 -56.11
CA ARG A 107 24.49 11.43 -56.25
C ARG A 107 23.71 11.18 -57.58
N GLU A 108 22.55 11.80 -57.92
CA GLU A 108 22.05 13.19 -57.73
C GLU A 108 20.54 13.35 -58.11
N GLU A 109 19.83 14.35 -57.55
CA GLU A 109 18.65 15.18 -58.06
C GLU A 109 17.44 14.54 -58.82
N ALA A 110 16.22 15.10 -58.96
CA ALA A 110 15.34 16.14 -58.33
C ALA A 110 13.91 15.95 -58.94
N TYR A 111 12.75 16.39 -58.37
CA TYR A 111 12.08 17.70 -58.55
C TYR A 111 10.62 17.73 -57.95
N GLU A 112 10.00 18.91 -58.00
CA GLU A 112 8.87 19.52 -57.28
C GLU A 112 7.38 19.06 -57.41
N PHE A 113 6.63 19.31 -56.32
CA PHE A 113 5.27 19.90 -56.13
C PHE A 113 4.00 19.57 -56.99
N SER A 114 2.99 19.02 -56.28
CA SER A 114 1.66 19.63 -55.98
C SER A 114 0.44 19.61 -56.94
N SER A 115 -0.68 19.13 -56.36
CA SER A 115 -2.08 19.61 -56.46
C SER A 115 -2.84 19.70 -57.79
N GLY A 116 -4.06 19.11 -57.83
CA GLY A 116 -5.13 19.55 -58.75
C GLY A 116 -6.31 18.58 -58.86
N LYS A 117 -7.49 18.93 -58.32
CA LYS A 117 -8.76 18.22 -58.56
C LYS A 117 -9.37 18.64 -59.91
N PHE A 118 -10.00 17.70 -60.62
CA PHE A 118 -11.18 17.96 -61.47
C PHE A 118 -12.09 16.71 -61.55
N THR A 119 -13.28 16.84 -62.15
CA THR A 119 -14.49 16.02 -61.92
C THR A 119 -15.15 15.43 -63.18
N SER A 120 -16.06 14.44 -63.03
CA SER A 120 -16.90 13.76 -64.06
C SER A 120 -16.12 12.90 -65.07
N GLY A 121 -16.64 11.89 -65.78
CA GLY A 121 -17.96 11.22 -65.94
C GLY A 121 -17.89 10.37 -67.24
N PHE A 122 -18.73 9.37 -67.58
CA PHE A 122 -19.95 8.73 -67.04
C PHE A 122 -19.97 7.24 -67.53
N ASP A 123 -20.89 6.40 -67.02
CA ASP A 123 -21.99 5.77 -67.81
C ASP A 123 -22.57 4.43 -67.28
N SER A 124 -23.79 4.11 -67.72
CA SER A 124 -24.68 3.02 -67.24
C SER A 124 -25.24 2.17 -68.39
N SER A 125 -25.88 1.02 -68.10
CA SER A 125 -27.01 0.38 -68.86
C SER A 125 -27.27 -1.09 -68.40
N PRO A 126 -28.33 -1.83 -68.86
CA PRO A 126 -29.76 -1.52 -68.65
C PRO A 126 -30.73 -2.74 -68.43
N VAL A 127 -31.95 -2.50 -67.90
CA VAL A 127 -33.30 -3.08 -68.30
C VAL A 127 -33.55 -4.62 -68.11
N ALA A 128 -34.72 -5.19 -67.73
CA ALA A 128 -36.16 -4.86 -67.94
C ALA A 128 -37.18 -5.46 -66.90
N ASP A 129 -38.31 -4.76 -66.67
CA ASP A 129 -39.77 -5.13 -66.84
C ASP A 129 -40.35 -6.54 -66.47
N VAL A 130 -41.63 -6.76 -66.04
CA VAL A 130 -42.85 -5.90 -65.90
C VAL A 130 -43.96 -6.49 -64.95
N HIS A 131 -44.96 -5.66 -64.62
CA HIS A 131 -46.25 -5.74 -63.85
C HIS A 131 -47.14 -7.04 -63.85
N HIS A 132 -48.31 -7.19 -63.17
CA HIS A 132 -49.41 -6.35 -62.56
C HIS A 132 -50.01 -7.05 -61.29
N ASP A 133 -50.95 -6.54 -60.44
CA ASP A 133 -52.13 -5.67 -60.66
C ASP A 133 -52.75 -4.98 -59.39
N ARG A 134 -53.43 -3.81 -59.60
CA ARG A 134 -54.47 -3.00 -58.84
C ARG A 134 -54.56 -2.92 -57.29
N HIS A 135 -54.57 -1.75 -56.60
CA HIS A 135 -55.45 -0.51 -56.58
C HIS A 135 -56.76 -0.63 -55.75
N ASN A 136 -57.29 0.33 -54.93
CA ASN A 136 -56.95 1.76 -54.69
C ASN A 136 -57.57 2.43 -53.40
N SER A 137 -56.83 3.38 -52.77
CA SER A 137 -57.20 4.68 -52.11
C SER A 137 -58.26 4.90 -50.98
N SER A 138 -57.78 5.41 -49.80
CA SER A 138 -58.11 6.63 -48.96
C SER A 138 -59.55 7.20 -48.76
N PRO A 139 -59.87 8.16 -47.80
CA PRO A 139 -59.04 8.97 -46.85
C PRO A 139 -59.54 9.07 -45.35
N GLY A 140 -58.91 9.90 -44.49
CA GLY A 140 -59.29 10.20 -43.06
C GLY A 140 -60.14 11.48 -42.87
N PRO A 141 -60.13 12.24 -41.71
CA PRO A 141 -59.37 12.12 -40.43
C PRO A 141 -60.17 12.41 -39.10
N GLU A 142 -59.44 12.67 -37.99
CA GLU A 142 -59.82 13.30 -36.67
C GLU A 142 -60.58 12.51 -35.54
N GLY A 143 -60.24 12.80 -34.25
CA GLY A 143 -61.21 12.76 -33.14
C GLY A 143 -60.92 12.00 -31.80
N GLN A 144 -60.06 12.55 -30.93
CA GLN A 144 -60.10 12.55 -29.43
C GLN A 144 -60.68 11.39 -28.53
N SER A 145 -59.97 11.16 -27.40
CA SER A 145 -60.48 10.80 -26.04
C SER A 145 -60.95 9.33 -25.77
N VAL A 146 -61.10 8.78 -24.54
CA VAL A 146 -60.56 8.92 -23.16
C VAL A 146 -61.13 7.73 -22.31
N HIS A 147 -60.51 7.34 -21.17
CA HIS A 147 -61.09 6.45 -20.10
C HIS A 147 -61.35 4.96 -20.49
N HIS A 148 -61.56 3.98 -19.58
CA HIS A 148 -61.09 3.67 -18.20
C HIS A 148 -61.51 2.19 -17.90
N ILE A 149 -60.83 1.51 -16.96
CA ILE A 149 -61.37 0.46 -16.04
C ILE A 149 -62.04 -0.80 -16.66
N GLY A 150 -61.73 -2.04 -16.27
CA GLY A 150 -60.80 -2.54 -15.25
C GLY A 150 -61.20 -3.93 -14.73
N GLN A 151 -60.62 -4.31 -13.59
CA GLN A 151 -60.96 -5.44 -12.71
C GLN A 151 -60.76 -6.87 -13.24
N SER A 152 -59.64 -7.44 -12.77
CA SER A 152 -59.36 -8.87 -12.66
C SER A 152 -59.99 -9.48 -11.39
N SER A 153 -60.15 -10.80 -11.38
CA SER A 153 -60.63 -11.59 -10.24
C SER A 153 -59.66 -12.74 -9.90
N SER A 154 -59.41 -12.91 -8.58
CA SER A 154 -59.20 -14.16 -7.79
C SER A 154 -58.94 -15.51 -8.51
N SER A 155 -58.13 -16.46 -8.03
CA SER A 155 -57.46 -16.68 -6.72
C SER A 155 -56.64 -18.00 -6.72
N THR A 156 -55.93 -18.32 -5.60
CA THR A 156 -55.37 -19.65 -5.19
C THR A 156 -54.22 -20.23 -6.06
N SER A 157 -53.23 -21.01 -5.56
CA SER A 157 -52.88 -21.55 -4.22
C SER A 157 -51.34 -21.76 -4.08
N LEU A 158 -50.88 -22.27 -2.93
CA LEU A 158 -49.56 -22.90 -2.69
C LEU A 158 -49.32 -24.09 -3.67
N ASP A 159 -48.12 -24.65 -3.92
CA ASP A 159 -46.86 -24.63 -3.15
C ASP A 159 -45.59 -24.95 -4.03
N SER A 160 -44.40 -24.57 -3.55
CA SER A 160 -43.04 -25.12 -3.78
C SER A 160 -42.40 -25.41 -5.17
N ALA A 161 -41.22 -24.79 -5.34
CA ALA A 161 -39.94 -25.33 -5.90
C ALA A 161 -39.50 -25.17 -7.40
N LEU A 162 -38.34 -24.50 -7.54
CA LEU A 162 -37.19 -24.74 -8.44
C LEU A 162 -37.07 -24.13 -9.88
N TYR A 163 -35.88 -23.51 -10.07
CA TYR A 163 -35.09 -23.20 -11.28
C TYR A 163 -35.43 -22.07 -12.29
N LEU A 164 -34.59 -21.00 -12.18
CA LEU A 164 -33.74 -20.36 -13.22
C LEU A 164 -34.30 -19.68 -14.50
N TYR A 165 -33.63 -18.56 -14.83
CA TYR A 165 -33.65 -17.72 -16.04
C TYR A 165 -34.93 -16.91 -16.36
N GLY A 166 -34.76 -15.58 -16.51
CA GLY A 166 -35.83 -14.64 -16.87
C GLY A 166 -35.29 -13.22 -17.15
N ASP A 167 -35.16 -12.93 -18.44
CA ASP A 167 -34.71 -11.72 -19.14
C ASP A 167 -35.15 -10.33 -18.60
N GLY A 168 -34.41 -9.28 -18.98
CA GLY A 168 -34.53 -7.93 -18.41
C GLY A 168 -35.58 -7.02 -19.06
N GLY A 169 -36.26 -6.21 -18.23
CA GLY A 169 -37.17 -5.15 -18.67
C GLY A 169 -36.83 -3.80 -18.05
N TYR A 170 -36.43 -2.82 -18.87
CA TYR A 170 -36.13 -1.46 -18.42
C TYR A 170 -37.37 -0.70 -17.94
N SER A 171 -37.24 0.07 -16.85
CA SER A 171 -38.11 1.22 -16.57
C SER A 171 -37.34 2.35 -15.86
N PRO A 172 -37.52 3.62 -16.26
CA PRO A 172 -36.68 4.73 -15.80
C PRO A 172 -37.26 5.53 -14.62
N VAL A 173 -36.46 6.49 -14.14
CA VAL A 173 -36.74 7.54 -13.13
C VAL A 173 -36.56 7.09 -11.69
N GLY A 174 -35.44 7.55 -11.09
CA GLY A 174 -35.01 7.17 -9.76
C GLY A 174 -35.69 7.93 -8.62
N SER A 175 -35.85 7.22 -7.49
CA SER A 175 -36.07 7.82 -6.16
C SER A 175 -34.72 7.96 -5.43
N PRO A 176 -34.59 8.86 -4.43
CA PRO A 176 -33.39 8.93 -3.60
C PRO A 176 -33.14 7.58 -2.93
N GLN A 177 -31.90 7.09 -2.98
CA GLN A 177 -31.56 5.81 -2.35
C GLN A 177 -31.77 5.86 -0.84
N LYS A 178 -32.36 4.78 -0.30
CA LYS A 178 -32.36 4.49 1.13
C LYS A 178 -30.91 4.25 1.60
N PRO A 179 -30.60 4.47 2.90
CA PRO A 179 -29.30 4.10 3.46
C PRO A 179 -28.98 2.62 3.19
N ARG A 180 -27.68 2.29 3.13
CA ARG A 180 -27.18 0.92 2.98
C ARG A 180 -27.98 -0.03 3.90
N PRO A 181 -28.42 -1.21 3.41
CA PRO A 181 -29.09 -2.16 4.28
C PRO A 181 -28.15 -2.50 5.43
N LYS A 182 -28.63 -2.35 6.67
CA LYS A 182 -27.89 -2.84 7.84
C LYS A 182 -27.64 -4.34 7.65
N PRO A 183 -26.47 -4.88 8.06
CA PRO A 183 -26.27 -6.32 8.07
C PRO A 183 -27.44 -6.97 8.82
N VAL A 184 -28.14 -7.88 8.15
CA VAL A 184 -29.32 -8.53 8.72
C VAL A 184 -28.81 -9.41 9.86
N MET A 185 -29.14 -9.04 11.10
CA MET A 185 -28.85 -9.91 12.23
C MET A 185 -29.52 -11.26 12.01
N PRO A 186 -28.81 -12.39 12.23
CA PRO A 186 -29.45 -13.70 12.16
C PRO A 186 -30.54 -13.80 13.23
N ASN A 187 -31.47 -14.74 13.07
CA ASN A 187 -32.50 -15.04 14.08
C ASN A 187 -31.85 -15.77 15.27
N VAL A 188 -31.08 -15.05 16.07
CA VAL A 188 -30.36 -15.55 17.25
C VAL A 188 -31.18 -15.28 18.52
N SER A 189 -31.15 -16.22 19.47
CA SER A 189 -31.78 -16.03 20.77
C SER A 189 -31.15 -14.85 21.54
N PRO A 190 -31.95 -14.03 22.26
CA PRO A 190 -31.44 -12.86 22.97
C PRO A 190 -30.44 -13.24 24.08
N GLU A 191 -30.55 -14.44 24.65
CA GLU A 191 -29.60 -14.97 25.63
C GLU A 191 -28.21 -15.22 25.01
N LEU A 192 -28.16 -15.75 23.77
CA LEU A 192 -26.90 -16.01 23.07
C LEU A 192 -26.26 -14.71 22.60
N LEU A 193 -27.05 -13.76 22.08
CA LEU A 193 -26.57 -12.42 21.73
C LEU A 193 -25.99 -11.70 22.95
N HIS A 194 -26.68 -11.69 24.08
CA HIS A 194 -26.17 -11.09 25.32
C HIS A 194 -24.87 -11.76 25.82
N LEU A 195 -24.70 -13.07 25.58
CA LEU A 195 -23.47 -13.79 25.91
C LEU A 195 -22.31 -13.39 24.98
N VAL A 196 -22.57 -13.27 23.67
CA VAL A 196 -21.62 -12.76 22.67
C VAL A 196 -21.21 -11.32 23.00
N ASP A 197 -22.17 -10.41 23.22
CA ASP A 197 -21.91 -9.03 23.62
C ASP A 197 -21.12 -8.95 24.93
N SER A 198 -21.45 -9.79 25.92
CA SER A 198 -20.70 -9.85 27.18
C SER A 198 -19.25 -10.30 27.00
N ALA A 199 -18.96 -11.21 26.07
CA ALA A 199 -17.60 -11.60 25.72
C ALA A 199 -16.85 -10.49 24.94
N ILE A 200 -17.53 -9.79 24.03
CA ILE A 200 -16.99 -8.61 23.33
C ILE A 200 -16.67 -7.49 24.32
N MET A 201 -17.49 -7.27 25.35
CA MET A 201 -17.21 -6.37 26.46
C MET A 201 -16.07 -6.86 27.40
N GLY A 202 -15.41 -7.97 27.08
CA GLY A 202 -14.19 -8.44 27.74
C GLY A 202 -14.41 -9.29 28.99
N LYS A 203 -15.62 -9.80 29.24
CA LYS A 203 -15.85 -10.70 30.40
C LYS A 203 -15.26 -12.10 30.12
N PRO A 204 -14.25 -12.55 30.90
CA PRO A 204 -13.58 -13.83 30.63
C PRO A 204 -14.51 -15.03 30.87
N GLU A 205 -15.42 -14.95 31.84
CA GLU A 205 -16.43 -15.98 32.13
C GLU A 205 -17.36 -16.21 30.92
N SER A 206 -17.82 -15.13 30.28
CA SER A 206 -18.68 -15.19 29.10
C SER A 206 -17.95 -15.81 27.91
N LEU A 207 -16.68 -15.46 27.72
CA LEU A 207 -15.84 -16.04 26.67
C LEU A 207 -15.50 -17.52 26.91
N GLY A 208 -15.23 -17.91 28.15
CA GLY A 208 -15.05 -19.30 28.55
C GLY A 208 -16.31 -20.13 28.28
N LYS A 209 -17.48 -19.59 28.65
CA LYS A 209 -18.77 -20.23 28.37
C LYS A 209 -19.04 -20.38 26.87
N LEU A 210 -18.75 -19.36 26.06
CA LEU A 210 -18.86 -19.47 24.60
C LEU A 210 -17.95 -20.57 24.04
N LYS A 211 -16.69 -20.65 24.50
CA LYS A 211 -15.75 -21.70 24.10
C LYS A 211 -16.31 -23.10 24.39
N ASN A 212 -16.88 -23.32 25.58
CA ASN A 212 -17.50 -24.60 25.95
C ASN A 212 -18.75 -24.92 25.13
N ILE A 213 -19.57 -23.93 24.79
CA ILE A 213 -20.79 -24.12 23.99
C ILE A 213 -20.44 -24.49 22.55
N VAL A 214 -19.58 -23.72 21.87
CA VAL A 214 -19.28 -23.97 20.45
C VAL A 214 -18.45 -25.23 20.23
N SER A 215 -17.74 -25.71 21.26
CA SER A 215 -17.05 -27.01 21.23
C SER A 215 -17.93 -28.19 21.66
N GLY A 216 -19.21 -27.97 21.99
CA GLY A 216 -20.16 -29.01 22.41
C GLY A 216 -19.93 -29.59 23.81
N VAL A 217 -19.12 -28.94 24.65
CA VAL A 217 -18.86 -29.33 26.05
C VAL A 217 -20.02 -28.92 26.96
N GLU A 218 -20.64 -27.77 26.69
CA GLU A 218 -21.87 -27.30 27.33
C GLU A 218 -23.01 -27.24 26.32
N SER A 219 -24.19 -27.77 26.65
CA SER A 219 -25.39 -27.57 25.83
C SER A 219 -25.99 -26.19 26.06
N PHE A 220 -26.49 -25.55 25.00
CA PHE A 220 -27.18 -24.27 25.05
C PHE A 220 -28.62 -24.43 24.55
N GLY A 221 -29.59 -23.84 25.25
CA GLY A 221 -31.01 -24.01 24.93
C GLY A 221 -31.55 -25.43 25.11
N ASN A 222 -32.70 -25.71 24.51
CA ASN A 222 -33.46 -26.95 24.67
C ASN A 222 -33.23 -27.93 23.49
N GLY A 223 -31.97 -28.21 23.15
CA GLY A 223 -31.60 -29.26 22.19
C GLY A 223 -31.21 -28.79 20.78
N GLU A 224 -30.68 -27.57 20.64
CA GLU A 224 -29.97 -27.19 19.41
C GLU A 224 -28.61 -27.92 19.31
N GLU A 225 -28.25 -28.38 18.12
CA GLU A 225 -26.96 -29.02 17.88
C GLU A 225 -25.81 -27.98 17.99
N ALA A 226 -24.71 -28.37 18.64
CA ALA A 226 -23.58 -27.46 18.93
C ALA A 226 -22.99 -26.80 17.66
N GLU A 227 -23.03 -27.49 16.54
CA GLU A 227 -22.61 -26.97 15.23
C GLU A 227 -23.53 -25.84 14.73
N SER A 228 -24.85 -25.98 14.89
CA SER A 228 -25.82 -24.93 14.55
C SER A 228 -25.59 -23.68 15.41
N ILE A 229 -25.37 -23.87 16.72
CA ILE A 229 -25.03 -22.77 17.63
C ILE A 229 -23.70 -22.11 17.24
N ALA A 230 -22.70 -22.89 16.82
CA ALA A 230 -21.43 -22.36 16.34
C ALA A 230 -21.61 -21.47 15.09
N PHE A 231 -22.45 -21.86 14.12
CA PHE A 231 -22.81 -20.99 12.99
C PHE A 231 -23.48 -19.68 13.44
N LEU A 232 -24.44 -19.74 14.38
CA LEU A 232 -25.10 -18.53 14.91
C LEU A 232 -24.11 -17.59 15.61
N VAL A 233 -23.14 -18.12 16.37
CA VAL A 233 -22.07 -17.33 17.01
C VAL A 233 -21.14 -16.72 15.96
N VAL A 234 -20.76 -17.47 14.92
CA VAL A 234 -19.92 -16.98 13.82
C VAL A 234 -20.63 -15.83 13.10
N ASP A 235 -21.86 -16.03 12.63
CA ASP A 235 -22.61 -15.00 11.90
C ASP A 235 -22.93 -13.78 12.77
N SER A 236 -23.15 -13.95 14.09
CA SER A 236 -23.28 -12.84 15.03
C SER A 236 -22.00 -12.00 15.12
N LEU A 237 -20.83 -12.64 15.24
CA LEU A 237 -19.54 -11.94 15.31
C LEU A 237 -19.20 -11.25 13.98
N LEU A 238 -19.45 -11.90 12.84
CA LEU A 238 -19.29 -11.30 11.51
C LEU A 238 -20.22 -10.09 11.34
N ALA A 239 -21.49 -10.18 11.74
CA ALA A 239 -22.43 -9.06 11.69
C ALA A 239 -22.00 -7.90 12.60
N THR A 240 -21.52 -8.18 13.83
CA THR A 240 -21.03 -7.15 14.77
C THR A 240 -19.74 -6.49 14.28
N MET A 241 -18.92 -7.16 13.48
CA MET A 241 -17.78 -6.55 12.80
C MET A 241 -18.19 -5.65 11.62
N GLY A 242 -19.41 -5.75 11.09
CA GLY A 242 -19.89 -4.97 9.93
C GLY A 242 -20.54 -5.80 8.82
N GLY A 243 -20.45 -7.14 8.90
CA GLY A 243 -20.93 -8.07 7.89
C GLY A 243 -19.88 -8.42 6.84
N VAL A 244 -20.12 -9.53 6.12
CA VAL A 244 -19.32 -10.00 5.00
C VAL A 244 -20.27 -10.25 3.83
N GLU A 245 -20.06 -9.56 2.70
CA GLU A 245 -20.96 -9.65 1.53
C GLU A 245 -20.69 -10.89 0.68
N SER A 246 -19.43 -11.32 0.57
CA SER A 246 -19.03 -12.58 -0.07
C SER A 246 -17.78 -13.18 0.60
N PHE A 247 -17.64 -14.50 0.51
CA PHE A 247 -16.47 -15.27 1.00
C PHE A 247 -15.57 -15.75 -0.16
N GLU A 248 -15.87 -15.33 -1.39
CA GLU A 248 -15.10 -15.65 -2.59
C GLU A 248 -13.76 -14.88 -2.59
N GLU A 249 -12.75 -15.46 -3.24
CA GLU A 249 -11.38 -14.91 -3.25
C GLU A 249 -11.11 -13.97 -4.44
N ASP A 250 -12.13 -13.62 -5.24
CA ASP A 250 -12.03 -12.66 -6.36
C ASP A 250 -11.55 -11.28 -5.86
N GLU A 251 -10.29 -10.95 -6.13
CA GLU A 251 -9.56 -9.89 -5.43
C GLU A 251 -10.05 -8.44 -5.68
N ASP A 252 -10.90 -8.20 -6.69
CA ASP A 252 -11.16 -6.84 -7.24
C ASP A 252 -12.62 -6.33 -7.17
N ASN A 253 -13.62 -7.15 -6.79
CA ASN A 253 -15.03 -6.81 -7.05
C ASN A 253 -15.88 -6.37 -5.84
N ASN A 254 -15.47 -6.64 -4.60
CA ASN A 254 -16.24 -6.26 -3.41
C ASN A 254 -16.01 -4.78 -3.05
N PRO A 255 -17.07 -3.98 -2.76
CA PRO A 255 -16.88 -2.62 -2.27
C PRO A 255 -16.25 -2.64 -0.86
N PRO A 256 -15.25 -1.78 -0.58
CA PRO A 256 -14.60 -1.76 0.73
C PRO A 256 -15.59 -1.37 1.84
N SER A 257 -15.71 -2.23 2.85
CA SER A 257 -16.52 -2.01 4.05
C SER A 257 -15.65 -1.66 5.26
N VAL A 258 -16.07 -0.67 6.04
CA VAL A 258 -15.39 -0.26 7.28
C VAL A 258 -15.99 -1.03 8.46
N MET A 259 -15.13 -1.68 9.24
CA MET A 259 -15.50 -2.48 10.40
C MET A 259 -16.10 -1.61 11.52
N LEU A 260 -17.08 -2.17 12.22
CA LEU A 260 -17.77 -1.50 13.32
C LEU A 260 -17.18 -1.80 14.71
N ASN A 261 -16.53 -2.97 14.89
CA ASN A 261 -16.03 -3.40 16.19
C ASN A 261 -14.84 -4.39 16.06
N SER A 262 -13.61 -3.92 16.35
CA SER A 262 -12.41 -4.78 16.32
C SER A 262 -12.28 -5.73 17.51
N ARG A 263 -13.00 -5.48 18.61
CA ARG A 263 -13.01 -6.41 19.76
C ARG A 263 -13.81 -7.68 19.46
N ALA A 264 -14.83 -7.58 18.60
CA ALA A 264 -15.50 -8.75 18.01
C ALA A 264 -14.52 -9.60 17.19
N ALA A 265 -13.59 -8.99 16.45
CA ALA A 265 -12.52 -9.71 15.74
C ALA A 265 -11.56 -10.43 16.70
N THR A 266 -11.25 -9.82 17.85
CA THR A 266 -10.43 -10.46 18.89
C THR A 266 -11.12 -11.69 19.48
N VAL A 267 -12.41 -11.57 19.83
CA VAL A 267 -13.23 -12.68 20.34
C VAL A 267 -13.36 -13.80 19.30
N ALA A 268 -13.62 -13.44 18.04
CA ALA A 268 -13.64 -14.37 16.92
C ALA A 268 -12.32 -15.16 16.81
N ALA A 269 -11.18 -14.47 16.82
CA ALA A 269 -9.87 -15.10 16.75
C ALA A 269 -9.58 -16.04 17.94
N GLU A 270 -10.00 -15.68 19.15
CA GLU A 270 -9.90 -16.54 20.33
C GLU A 270 -10.79 -17.79 20.29
N LEU A 271 -11.88 -17.76 19.50
CA LEU A 271 -12.81 -18.88 19.35
C LEU A 271 -12.40 -19.87 18.25
N ILE A 272 -11.59 -19.48 17.25
CA ILE A 272 -11.20 -20.35 16.11
C ILE A 272 -10.79 -21.77 16.54
N PRO A 273 -9.92 -21.99 17.56
CA PRO A 273 -9.51 -23.34 17.94
C PRO A 273 -10.65 -24.20 18.50
N CYS A 274 -11.68 -23.58 19.08
CA CYS A 274 -12.83 -24.25 19.67
C CYS A 274 -13.97 -24.49 18.67
N LEU A 275 -13.95 -23.88 17.48
CA LEU A 275 -15.00 -24.04 16.47
C LEU A 275 -14.89 -25.41 15.75
N PRO A 276 -16.02 -26.06 15.42
CA PRO A 276 -16.05 -27.24 14.56
C PRO A 276 -15.46 -26.97 13.17
N TRP A 277 -14.77 -27.96 12.61
CA TRP A 277 -14.07 -27.89 11.31
C TRP A 277 -14.45 -29.00 10.32
N LEU A 278 -15.20 -30.02 10.77
CA LEU A 278 -15.77 -31.03 9.88
C LEU A 278 -16.79 -30.36 8.93
N GLY A 279 -16.92 -30.89 7.72
CA GLY A 279 -17.91 -30.40 6.73
C GLY A 279 -17.38 -29.43 5.66
N ASP A 280 -16.08 -29.14 5.62
CA ASP A 280 -15.46 -28.40 4.52
C ASP A 280 -15.45 -29.25 3.23
N VAL A 281 -16.49 -29.11 2.41
CA VAL A 281 -16.70 -29.79 1.12
C VAL A 281 -17.22 -28.76 0.11
N GLU A 282 -16.95 -28.92 -1.20
CA GLU A 282 -17.29 -27.92 -2.24
C GLU A 282 -18.69 -27.27 -2.07
N GLY A 283 -18.70 -25.98 -1.70
CA GLY A 283 -19.92 -25.18 -1.49
C GLY A 283 -20.40 -25.05 -0.03
N LEU A 284 -19.84 -25.80 0.92
CA LEU A 284 -20.17 -25.75 2.35
C LEU A 284 -18.91 -25.50 3.17
N MET A 285 -19.02 -24.59 4.14
CA MET A 285 -17.92 -24.16 5.01
C MET A 285 -18.29 -24.48 6.45
N SER A 286 -17.40 -25.19 7.16
CA SER A 286 -17.50 -25.38 8.60
C SER A 286 -17.51 -24.05 9.37
N PRO A 287 -18.03 -24.00 10.61
CA PRO A 287 -17.99 -22.79 11.44
C PRO A 287 -16.58 -22.20 11.57
N ARG A 288 -15.55 -23.04 11.71
CA ARG A 288 -14.13 -22.62 11.76
C ARG A 288 -13.71 -21.94 10.45
N THR A 289 -13.91 -22.58 9.30
CA THR A 289 -13.50 -22.05 7.99
C THR A 289 -14.27 -20.79 7.61
N ARG A 290 -15.57 -20.75 7.92
CA ARG A 290 -16.42 -19.56 7.77
C ARG A 290 -15.91 -18.38 8.61
N MET A 291 -15.54 -18.61 9.87
CA MET A 291 -14.95 -17.55 10.71
C MET A 291 -13.65 -17.01 10.13
N VAL A 292 -12.72 -17.88 9.74
CA VAL A 292 -11.41 -17.46 9.24
C VAL A 292 -11.52 -16.73 7.91
N ARG A 293 -12.30 -17.24 6.93
CA ARG A 293 -12.53 -16.52 5.67
C ARG A 293 -13.30 -15.22 5.86
N GLY A 294 -14.24 -15.16 6.82
CA GLY A 294 -14.93 -13.92 7.17
C GLY A 294 -13.99 -12.86 7.74
N LEU A 295 -13.10 -13.24 8.67
CA LEU A 295 -12.02 -12.36 9.14
C LEU A 295 -11.09 -11.93 8.00
N LEU A 296 -10.73 -12.84 7.09
CA LEU A 296 -9.89 -12.53 5.93
C LEU A 296 -10.54 -11.50 5.00
N ALA A 297 -11.83 -11.66 4.68
CA ALA A 297 -12.59 -10.73 3.88
C ALA A 297 -12.64 -9.33 4.52
N ILE A 298 -12.87 -9.26 5.83
CA ILE A 298 -12.89 -7.98 6.58
C ILE A 298 -11.49 -7.33 6.60
N LEU A 299 -10.41 -8.10 6.76
CA LEU A 299 -9.04 -7.58 6.75
C LEU A 299 -8.59 -7.14 5.35
N ARG A 300 -9.06 -7.80 4.29
CA ARG A 300 -8.85 -7.40 2.88
C ARG A 300 -9.58 -6.10 2.54
N ALA A 301 -10.78 -5.89 3.08
CA ALA A 301 -11.69 -4.82 2.67
C ALA A 301 -11.08 -3.40 2.71
N CYS A 302 -10.31 -3.01 3.73
CA CYS A 302 -9.56 -1.73 3.74
C CYS A 302 -8.46 -1.71 4.83
N THR A 303 -7.48 -0.81 4.69
CA THR A 303 -6.44 -0.50 5.70
C THR A 303 -7.05 -0.15 7.06
N ARG A 304 -8.13 0.64 7.08
CA ARG A 304 -8.83 1.04 8.31
C ARG A 304 -9.23 -0.16 9.18
N ASN A 305 -9.64 -1.27 8.57
CA ASN A 305 -9.95 -2.51 9.30
C ASN A 305 -8.68 -3.15 9.87
N ARG A 306 -7.59 -3.15 9.09
CA ARG A 306 -6.28 -3.62 9.54
C ARG A 306 -5.75 -2.77 10.70
N ALA A 307 -5.86 -1.45 10.64
CA ALA A 307 -5.49 -0.52 11.71
C ALA A 307 -6.27 -0.79 13.00
N MET A 308 -7.61 -0.87 12.94
CA MET A 308 -8.44 -1.16 14.12
C MET A 308 -8.15 -2.53 14.73
N CYS A 309 -7.83 -3.53 13.90
CA CYS A 309 -7.44 -4.87 14.34
C CYS A 309 -6.02 -4.92 14.94
N SER A 310 -5.06 -4.20 14.36
CA SER A 310 -3.70 -4.08 14.88
C SER A 310 -3.69 -3.34 16.23
N MET A 311 -4.44 -2.25 16.36
CA MET A 311 -4.65 -1.57 17.65
C MET A 311 -5.31 -2.47 18.71
N ALA A 312 -6.17 -3.41 18.29
CA ALA A 312 -6.80 -4.39 19.18
C ALA A 312 -5.90 -5.60 19.52
N GLY A 313 -4.68 -5.67 18.98
CA GLY A 313 -3.74 -6.77 19.20
C GLY A 313 -4.14 -8.09 18.51
N LEU A 314 -4.91 -8.02 17.42
CA LEU A 314 -5.48 -9.21 16.77
C LEU A 314 -4.41 -10.21 16.29
N LEU A 315 -3.27 -9.71 15.78
CA LEU A 315 -2.20 -10.57 15.27
C LEU A 315 -1.65 -11.52 16.34
N GLY A 316 -1.32 -10.99 17.53
CA GLY A 316 -0.83 -11.80 18.65
C GLY A 316 -1.83 -12.85 19.13
N VAL A 317 -3.14 -12.61 18.95
CA VAL A 317 -4.22 -13.58 19.25
C VAL A 317 -4.31 -14.65 18.15
N LEU A 318 -4.27 -14.27 16.88
CA LEU A 318 -4.28 -15.22 15.76
C LEU A 318 -3.07 -16.17 15.81
N LEU A 319 -1.87 -15.66 16.12
CA LEU A 319 -0.67 -16.47 16.35
C LEU A 319 -0.87 -17.49 17.50
N GLN A 320 -1.52 -17.09 18.59
CA GLN A 320 -1.81 -18.00 19.71
C GLN A 320 -2.87 -19.05 19.34
N SER A 321 -3.87 -18.68 18.54
CA SER A 321 -4.88 -19.62 18.03
C SER A 321 -4.28 -20.61 17.03
N PHE A 322 -3.37 -20.16 16.17
CA PHE A 322 -2.59 -21.01 15.26
C PHE A 322 -1.78 -22.06 16.02
N GLU A 323 -1.06 -21.64 17.07
CA GLU A 323 -0.31 -22.56 17.92
C GLU A 323 -1.20 -23.62 18.59
N LYS A 324 -2.39 -23.23 19.07
CA LYS A 324 -3.35 -24.20 19.65
C LYS A 324 -3.79 -25.25 18.65
N ILE A 325 -4.10 -24.85 17.41
CA ILE A 325 -4.60 -25.74 16.36
C ILE A 325 -3.51 -26.70 15.86
N PHE A 326 -2.26 -26.22 15.70
CA PHE A 326 -1.22 -26.99 15.01
C PHE A 326 -0.08 -27.52 15.90
N VAL A 327 -0.02 -27.15 17.19
CA VAL A 327 1.02 -27.61 18.13
C VAL A 327 0.45 -28.33 19.35
N GLN A 328 -0.72 -27.94 19.87
CA GLN A 328 -1.20 -28.45 21.17
C GLN A 328 -2.06 -29.72 21.07
N ASP A 329 -2.57 -30.08 19.89
CA ASP A 329 -3.52 -31.20 19.69
C ASP A 329 -2.89 -32.46 19.05
N VAL A 330 -1.64 -32.77 19.42
CA VAL A 330 -0.83 -33.90 18.89
C VAL A 330 -1.42 -35.30 19.22
N GLY A 331 -2.57 -35.36 19.91
CA GLY A 331 -3.28 -36.59 20.25
C GLY A 331 -4.34 -37.04 19.24
N SER A 332 -4.84 -36.16 18.36
CA SER A 332 -5.91 -36.49 17.41
C SER A 332 -5.43 -36.48 15.96
N ALA A 333 -5.25 -37.66 15.37
CA ALA A 333 -4.82 -37.82 13.97
C ALA A 333 -5.79 -37.24 12.93
N GLU A 334 -6.98 -36.81 13.37
CA GLU A 334 -8.05 -36.27 12.54
C GLU A 334 -7.86 -34.78 12.23
N GLN A 335 -7.25 -33.97 13.12
CA GLN A 335 -7.09 -32.52 12.89
C GLN A 335 -6.06 -32.14 11.80
N LEU A 336 -5.24 -33.07 11.32
CA LEU A 336 -4.28 -32.81 10.23
C LEU A 336 -4.93 -32.46 8.88
N GLY A 337 -6.26 -32.61 8.74
CA GLY A 337 -6.97 -32.37 7.48
C GLY A 337 -7.49 -30.94 7.24
N TRP A 338 -7.44 -30.03 8.23
CA TRP A 338 -8.00 -28.68 8.08
C TRP A 338 -7.04 -27.70 7.39
N ASP A 339 -7.54 -26.95 6.40
CA ASP A 339 -6.76 -25.94 5.69
C ASP A 339 -6.63 -24.62 6.49
N GLY A 340 -5.49 -24.47 7.15
CA GLY A 340 -5.07 -23.24 7.82
C GLY A 340 -4.59 -22.11 6.89
N THR A 341 -4.57 -22.27 5.56
CA THR A 341 -4.05 -21.25 4.64
C THR A 341 -4.76 -19.88 4.76
N PRO A 342 -6.10 -19.80 4.88
CA PRO A 342 -6.77 -18.52 5.11
C PRO A 342 -6.37 -17.83 6.43
N LEU A 343 -5.99 -18.62 7.46
CA LEU A 343 -5.50 -18.08 8.73
C LEU A 343 -4.09 -17.48 8.59
N CYS A 344 -3.23 -18.11 7.80
CA CYS A 344 -1.94 -17.54 7.40
C CYS A 344 -2.12 -16.21 6.65
N TYR A 345 -3.11 -16.11 5.76
CA TYR A 345 -3.43 -14.85 5.07
C TYR A 345 -3.92 -13.76 6.04
N CYS A 346 -4.79 -14.06 7.01
CA CYS A 346 -5.18 -13.09 8.04
C CYS A 346 -3.95 -12.49 8.76
N MET A 347 -2.98 -13.34 9.12
CA MET A 347 -1.74 -12.90 9.78
C MET A 347 -0.84 -12.11 8.82
N GLN A 348 -0.75 -12.52 7.54
CA GLN A 348 -0.02 -11.79 6.49
C GLN A 348 -0.53 -10.37 6.30
N TYR A 349 -1.85 -10.18 6.14
CA TYR A 349 -2.44 -8.84 5.94
C TYR A 349 -2.24 -7.94 7.17
N LEU A 350 -2.37 -8.49 8.39
CA LEU A 350 -2.12 -7.72 9.61
C LEU A 350 -0.65 -7.30 9.75
N ALA A 351 0.30 -8.23 9.58
CA ALA A 351 1.72 -7.90 9.65
C ALA A 351 2.17 -6.97 8.52
N GLY A 352 1.59 -7.09 7.32
CA GLY A 352 1.86 -6.18 6.21
C GLY A 352 1.37 -4.75 6.45
N HIS A 353 0.29 -4.58 7.23
CA HIS A 353 -0.16 -3.28 7.73
C HIS A 353 0.73 -2.78 8.87
N SER A 354 0.85 -3.54 9.97
CA SER A 354 1.64 -3.18 11.15
C SER A 354 2.07 -4.42 11.94
N LEU A 355 3.38 -4.54 12.18
CA LEU A 355 4.00 -5.64 12.90
C LEU A 355 4.80 -5.10 14.09
N SER A 356 4.37 -5.40 15.33
CA SER A 356 5.15 -5.03 16.51
C SER A 356 6.33 -5.99 16.74
N THR A 357 7.36 -5.54 17.48
CA THR A 357 8.46 -6.42 17.90
C THR A 357 7.99 -7.59 18.77
N ILE A 358 6.93 -7.39 19.58
CA ILE A 358 6.34 -8.43 20.43
C ILE A 358 5.65 -9.49 19.58
N ASP A 359 4.89 -9.07 18.56
CA ASP A 359 4.20 -9.98 17.64
C ASP A 359 5.20 -10.71 16.73
N LEU A 360 6.24 -10.02 16.24
CA LEU A 360 7.33 -10.64 15.47
C LEU A 360 8.09 -11.69 16.30
N HIS A 361 8.41 -11.38 17.57
CA HIS A 361 9.01 -12.36 18.48
C HIS A 361 8.10 -13.58 18.68
N ARG A 362 6.80 -13.35 18.89
CA ARG A 362 5.81 -14.43 19.00
C ARG A 362 5.71 -15.25 17.70
N TRP A 363 5.75 -14.60 16.54
CA TRP A 363 5.74 -15.25 15.24
C TRP A 363 6.93 -16.21 15.09
N PHE A 364 8.14 -15.79 15.45
CA PHE A 364 9.32 -16.66 15.48
C PHE A 364 9.15 -17.83 16.46
N GLN A 365 8.60 -17.60 17.65
CA GLN A 365 8.31 -18.70 18.59
C GLN A 365 7.33 -19.74 18.01
N VAL A 366 6.27 -19.30 17.31
CA VAL A 366 5.28 -20.20 16.68
C VAL A 366 5.91 -20.96 15.52
N ILE A 367 6.75 -20.32 14.68
CA ILE A 367 7.52 -21.01 13.63
C ILE A 367 8.43 -22.08 14.26
N THR A 368 9.19 -21.75 15.31
CA THR A 368 10.06 -22.72 16.00
C THR A 368 9.28 -23.91 16.57
N ARG A 369 8.09 -23.70 17.13
CA ARG A 369 7.23 -24.77 17.67
C ARG A 369 6.56 -25.62 16.59
N THR A 370 6.33 -25.06 15.41
CA THR A 370 5.73 -25.74 14.25
C THR A 370 6.78 -26.26 13.25
N LEU A 371 8.07 -26.12 13.55
CA LEU A 371 9.19 -26.25 12.60
C LEU A 371 9.17 -27.55 11.81
N THR A 372 8.88 -28.70 12.43
CA THR A 372 8.82 -30.02 11.77
C THR A 372 7.53 -30.28 10.99
N THR A 373 6.68 -29.27 10.79
CA THR A 373 5.39 -29.38 10.08
C THR A 373 5.38 -28.49 8.84
N VAL A 374 4.46 -28.74 7.91
CA VAL A 374 4.26 -27.89 6.71
C VAL A 374 3.92 -26.44 7.07
N TRP A 375 3.38 -26.20 8.27
CA TRP A 375 2.89 -24.89 8.72
C TRP A 375 3.99 -23.87 8.99
N ALA A 376 5.19 -24.30 9.39
CA ALA A 376 6.33 -23.40 9.55
C ALA A 376 6.72 -22.71 8.22
N ALA A 377 6.68 -23.45 7.11
CA ALA A 377 6.92 -22.91 5.78
C ALA A 377 5.82 -21.90 5.37
N HIS A 378 4.55 -22.22 5.62
CA HIS A 378 3.43 -21.31 5.34
C HIS A 378 3.51 -20.03 6.17
N LEU A 379 3.87 -20.11 7.45
CA LEU A 379 4.10 -18.94 8.32
C LEU A 379 5.29 -18.10 7.88
N MET A 380 6.38 -18.72 7.42
CA MET A 380 7.54 -17.98 6.92
C MET A 380 7.24 -17.28 5.59
N LEU A 381 6.53 -17.94 4.66
CA LEU A 381 6.05 -17.36 3.42
C LEU A 381 5.03 -16.23 3.65
N ALA A 382 4.17 -16.35 4.67
CA ALA A 382 3.27 -15.27 5.09
C ALA A 382 4.05 -14.06 5.62
N LEU A 383 5.12 -14.27 6.39
CA LEU A 383 6.00 -13.17 6.84
C LEU A 383 6.81 -12.55 5.68
N GLU A 384 7.27 -13.36 4.72
CA GLU A 384 7.91 -12.89 3.49
C GLU A 384 6.97 -11.96 2.71
N LYS A 385 5.74 -12.42 2.42
CA LYS A 385 4.72 -11.63 1.72
C LYS A 385 4.30 -10.38 2.50
N ALA A 386 4.24 -10.43 3.83
CA ALA A 386 3.96 -9.27 4.66
C ALA A 386 5.10 -8.23 4.57
N THR A 387 6.35 -8.67 4.58
CA THR A 387 7.53 -7.80 4.49
C THR A 387 7.58 -7.07 3.14
N GLY A 388 7.35 -7.79 2.04
CA GLY A 388 7.34 -7.23 0.67
C GLY A 388 6.02 -6.60 0.23
N GLY A 389 5.02 -6.50 1.11
CA GLY A 389 3.68 -6.04 0.75
C GLY A 389 3.63 -4.60 0.22
N LYS A 390 2.67 -4.30 -0.67
CA LYS A 390 2.48 -2.94 -1.22
C LYS A 390 2.32 -1.88 -0.13
N GLU A 391 1.66 -2.25 0.97
CA GLU A 391 1.37 -1.36 2.10
C GLU A 391 2.61 -1.04 2.96
N SER A 392 3.57 -1.97 3.09
CA SER A 392 4.75 -1.80 3.96
C SER A 392 5.73 -0.73 3.46
N ARG A 393 5.57 -0.25 2.22
CA ARG A 393 6.35 0.84 1.61
C ARG A 393 5.86 2.24 1.98
N GLY A 394 4.67 2.36 2.57
CA GLY A 394 4.07 3.66 2.86
C GLY A 394 4.66 4.38 4.09
N PRO A 395 4.15 5.58 4.38
CA PRO A 395 4.45 6.28 5.63
C PRO A 395 3.99 5.48 6.85
N ALA A 396 4.77 5.53 7.93
CA ALA A 396 4.47 4.90 9.22
C ALA A 396 3.30 5.58 9.96
N CYS A 397 2.96 6.83 9.60
CA CYS A 397 1.84 7.57 10.17
C CYS A 397 1.07 8.35 9.10
N THR A 398 -0.25 8.24 9.10
CA THR A 398 -1.13 8.75 8.03
C THR A 398 -2.48 9.22 8.57
N PHE A 399 -3.11 10.16 7.85
CA PHE A 399 -4.52 10.52 8.00
C PHE A 399 -5.40 9.47 7.32
N GLU A 400 -6.35 8.87 8.05
CA GLU A 400 -7.34 7.95 7.49
C GLU A 400 -8.63 8.71 7.13
N PHE A 401 -9.03 8.69 5.86
CA PHE A 401 -10.28 9.25 5.36
C PHE A 401 -11.29 8.13 5.03
N ASP A 402 -12.50 8.26 5.56
CA ASP A 402 -13.59 7.25 5.59
C ASP A 402 -14.41 7.12 4.28
N GLY A 403 -14.24 8.02 3.30
CA GLY A 403 -15.09 8.09 2.12
C GLY A 403 -16.56 8.52 2.32
N GLU A 404 -16.99 8.82 3.56
CA GLU A 404 -18.38 9.17 3.89
C GLU A 404 -18.55 10.58 4.47
N SER A 405 -17.67 11.00 5.40
CA SER A 405 -17.81 12.27 6.13
C SER A 405 -16.50 13.03 6.37
N SER A 406 -15.38 12.33 6.31
CA SER A 406 -14.04 12.78 6.66
C SER A 406 -13.52 13.95 5.83
N GLY A 407 -12.55 14.68 6.38
CA GLY A 407 -11.85 15.78 5.72
C GLY A 407 -11.06 16.63 6.70
N LEU A 408 -10.12 17.43 6.20
CA LEU A 408 -9.46 18.49 6.97
C LEU A 408 -9.84 19.86 6.40
N LEU A 409 -10.28 20.77 7.25
CA LEU A 409 -10.58 22.17 6.90
C LEU A 409 -9.47 23.08 7.43
N GLY A 410 -8.56 23.49 6.56
CA GLY A 410 -7.57 24.52 6.84
C GLY A 410 -8.18 25.91 7.03
N PRO A 411 -7.41 26.89 7.55
CA PRO A 411 -7.89 28.23 7.80
C PRO A 411 -8.23 28.97 6.49
N GLY A 412 -9.32 29.73 6.51
CA GLY A 412 -9.57 30.75 5.49
C GLY A 412 -8.66 31.98 5.67
N GLU A 413 -8.39 32.69 4.58
CA GLU A 413 -7.53 33.87 4.55
C GLU A 413 -8.23 35.11 3.99
N SER A 414 -7.79 36.29 4.41
CA SER A 414 -8.30 37.58 3.93
C SER A 414 -7.97 37.90 2.45
N ARG A 415 -7.09 37.11 1.83
CA ARG A 415 -6.64 37.24 0.44
C ARG A 415 -6.54 35.85 -0.20
N TRP A 416 -6.28 35.81 -1.50
CA TRP A 416 -5.97 34.58 -2.22
C TRP A 416 -4.44 34.33 -2.16
N PRO A 417 -3.96 33.20 -1.62
CA PRO A 417 -2.51 32.97 -1.45
C PRO A 417 -1.79 32.58 -2.75
N PHE A 418 -2.49 31.91 -3.68
CA PHE A 418 -1.90 31.37 -4.91
C PHE A 418 -1.93 32.43 -6.03
N THR A 419 -0.99 33.37 -6.02
CA THR A 419 -0.92 34.45 -7.04
C THR A 419 -0.02 34.12 -8.22
N ASN A 420 1.02 33.30 -8.01
CA ASN A 420 2.09 33.04 -8.97
C ASN A 420 2.21 31.55 -9.36
N GLY A 421 1.10 30.81 -9.31
CA GLY A 421 1.10 29.35 -9.33
C GLY A 421 0.80 28.77 -7.95
N TYR A 422 0.95 27.45 -7.83
CA TYR A 422 0.93 26.71 -6.57
C TYR A 422 1.59 25.35 -6.76
N ALA A 423 1.91 24.68 -5.67
CA ALA A 423 2.13 23.23 -5.67
C ALA A 423 1.40 22.56 -4.50
N PHE A 424 1.08 21.28 -4.66
CA PHE A 424 0.49 20.40 -3.68
C PHE A 424 1.24 19.07 -3.73
N ALA A 425 1.67 18.54 -2.58
CA ALA A 425 2.38 17.26 -2.55
C ALA A 425 1.96 16.43 -1.33
N THR A 426 1.78 15.12 -1.52
CA THR A 426 1.43 14.19 -0.44
C THR A 426 1.66 12.74 -0.85
N TRP A 427 1.90 11.88 0.12
CA TRP A 427 1.73 10.43 -0.03
C TRP A 427 0.25 10.06 0.06
N ILE A 428 -0.22 9.12 -0.75
CA ILE A 428 -1.62 8.67 -0.76
C ILE A 428 -1.72 7.16 -1.07
N TYR A 429 -2.68 6.51 -0.41
CA TYR A 429 -3.10 5.13 -0.67
C TYR A 429 -4.62 5.12 -0.81
N ILE A 430 -5.12 4.90 -2.02
CA ILE A 430 -6.55 5.01 -2.32
C ILE A 430 -7.21 3.64 -2.12
N GLU A 431 -8.21 3.57 -1.25
CA GLU A 431 -8.96 2.32 -1.00
C GLU A 431 -9.91 2.02 -2.14
N SER A 432 -10.69 3.03 -2.52
CA SER A 432 -11.59 2.96 -3.66
C SER A 432 -11.96 4.36 -4.13
N PHE A 433 -12.13 4.50 -5.44
CA PHE A 433 -12.66 5.71 -6.06
C PHE A 433 -14.19 5.87 -5.86
N ALA A 434 -14.86 4.78 -5.45
CA ALA A 434 -16.31 4.61 -5.30
C ALA A 434 -17.15 4.83 -6.60
N ASP A 435 -18.37 4.30 -6.58
CA ASP A 435 -19.24 4.09 -7.76
C ASP A 435 -18.65 3.18 -8.87
N THR A 436 -17.83 2.18 -8.54
CA THR A 436 -17.20 1.27 -9.54
C THR A 436 -18.19 0.62 -10.50
N LEU A 437 -19.38 0.20 -10.06
CA LEU A 437 -20.36 -0.46 -10.94
C LEU A 437 -21.17 0.51 -11.80
N ASN A 438 -21.63 1.63 -11.21
CA ASN A 438 -22.51 2.59 -11.90
C ASN A 438 -21.73 3.66 -12.68
N THR A 439 -20.61 4.16 -12.16
CA THR A 439 -19.81 5.20 -12.82
C THR A 439 -18.92 4.62 -13.91
N ALA A 440 -18.42 3.38 -13.81
CA ALA A 440 -17.75 2.75 -14.96
C ALA A 440 -18.74 2.51 -16.11
N THR A 441 -19.93 1.97 -15.81
CA THR A 441 -20.99 1.74 -16.82
C THR A 441 -21.52 3.05 -17.39
N ALA A 442 -21.73 4.09 -16.57
CA ALA A 442 -22.12 5.41 -17.04
C ALA A 442 -21.01 6.11 -17.84
N ALA A 443 -19.75 6.02 -17.42
CA ALA A 443 -18.62 6.56 -18.16
C ALA A 443 -18.45 5.85 -19.51
N ALA A 444 -18.61 4.53 -19.57
CA ALA A 444 -18.60 3.76 -20.82
C ALA A 444 -19.78 4.12 -21.73
N ALA A 445 -21.00 4.27 -21.18
CA ALA A 445 -22.19 4.68 -21.94
C ALA A 445 -22.09 6.13 -22.45
N ILE A 446 -21.57 7.05 -21.64
CA ILE A 446 -21.31 8.44 -22.04
C ILE A 446 -20.16 8.52 -23.04
N ALA A 447 -19.11 7.70 -22.90
CA ALA A 447 -18.02 7.59 -23.87
C ALA A 447 -18.53 7.08 -25.22
N ALA A 448 -19.38 6.04 -25.24
CA ALA A 448 -20.03 5.55 -26.44
C ALA A 448 -20.95 6.60 -27.07
N ALA A 449 -21.76 7.31 -26.27
CA ALA A 449 -22.67 8.36 -26.76
C ALA A 449 -21.92 9.61 -27.29
N ALA A 450 -20.78 9.96 -26.71
CA ALA A 450 -19.91 11.05 -27.17
C ALA A 450 -19.17 10.67 -28.46
N ALA A 451 -18.62 9.45 -28.54
CA ALA A 451 -17.99 8.91 -29.74
C ALA A 451 -18.97 8.89 -30.93
N ALA A 452 -20.21 8.45 -30.69
CA ALA A 452 -21.28 8.40 -31.69
C ALA A 452 -21.70 9.78 -32.23
N LYS A 453 -21.53 10.86 -31.46
CA LYS A 453 -21.87 12.24 -31.88
C LYS A 453 -20.73 13.01 -32.53
N SER A 454 -19.48 12.71 -32.20
CA SER A 454 -18.33 13.55 -32.62
C SER A 454 -17.54 13.01 -33.81
N GLY A 455 -17.69 11.74 -34.19
CA GLY A 455 -17.12 11.14 -35.42
C GLY A 455 -15.59 11.13 -35.57
N LYS A 456 -14.84 11.72 -34.62
CA LYS A 456 -13.37 11.89 -34.61
C LYS A 456 -12.84 12.45 -33.27
N SER A 457 -13.29 11.92 -32.13
CA SER A 457 -12.83 12.36 -30.80
C SER A 457 -12.25 11.21 -29.98
N SER A 458 -11.17 11.48 -29.24
CA SER A 458 -10.55 10.49 -28.34
C SER A 458 -11.42 10.21 -27.10
N ALA A 459 -11.17 9.08 -26.43
CA ALA A 459 -11.81 8.75 -25.17
C ALA A 459 -11.63 9.87 -24.10
N MET A 460 -10.51 10.58 -24.15
CA MET A 460 -10.23 11.74 -23.30
C MET A 460 -11.18 12.93 -23.54
N SER A 461 -11.54 13.23 -24.80
CA SER A 461 -12.55 14.26 -25.09
C SER A 461 -13.93 13.89 -24.54
N ALA A 462 -14.25 12.59 -24.55
CA ALA A 462 -15.50 12.08 -24.00
C ALA A 462 -15.53 12.11 -22.46
N ALA A 463 -14.44 11.74 -21.79
CA ALA A 463 -14.31 11.82 -20.33
C ALA A 463 -14.36 13.27 -19.80
N ALA A 464 -13.73 14.21 -20.51
CA ALA A 464 -13.81 15.63 -20.20
C ALA A 464 -15.23 16.19 -20.39
N ALA A 465 -15.93 15.80 -21.47
CA ALA A 465 -17.33 16.15 -21.67
C ALA A 465 -18.24 15.51 -20.60
N ALA A 466 -17.98 14.26 -20.21
CA ALA A 466 -18.69 13.56 -19.14
C ALA A 466 -18.55 14.27 -17.80
N SER A 467 -17.33 14.71 -17.42
CA SER A 467 -17.10 15.44 -16.17
C SER A 467 -17.64 16.87 -16.19
N ALA A 468 -17.66 17.53 -17.37
CA ALA A 468 -18.35 18.80 -17.53
C ALA A 468 -19.87 18.68 -17.35
N LEU A 469 -20.48 17.59 -17.83
CA LEU A 469 -21.92 17.27 -17.67
C LEU A 469 -22.25 16.75 -16.26
N ALA A 470 -21.38 15.95 -15.65
CA ALA A 470 -21.56 15.36 -14.31
C ALA A 470 -21.39 16.37 -13.15
N GLY A 471 -21.08 17.64 -13.46
CA GLY A 471 -21.10 18.74 -12.49
C GLY A 471 -22.47 18.97 -11.82
N GLU A 472 -23.54 18.37 -12.34
CA GLU A 472 -24.88 18.37 -11.75
C GLU A 472 -25.16 17.12 -10.88
N GLY A 473 -24.49 17.06 -9.73
CA GLY A 473 -25.05 16.49 -8.48
C GLY A 473 -25.26 14.97 -8.36
N THR A 474 -24.93 14.15 -9.37
CA THR A 474 -25.30 12.71 -9.37
C THR A 474 -24.15 11.72 -9.16
N THR A 475 -22.91 12.02 -9.57
CA THR A 475 -21.77 11.09 -9.47
C THR A 475 -20.88 11.37 -8.25
N HIS A 476 -20.39 10.34 -7.57
CA HIS A 476 -19.32 10.51 -6.59
C HIS A 476 -17.98 10.81 -7.30
N MET A 477 -17.27 11.83 -6.82
CA MET A 477 -15.94 12.21 -7.30
C MET A 477 -15.11 12.57 -6.06
N PRO A 478 -14.31 11.66 -5.48
CA PRO A 478 -13.62 11.94 -4.23
C PRO A 478 -12.57 13.04 -4.40
N ARG A 479 -12.57 14.04 -3.52
CA ARG A 479 -11.68 15.22 -3.61
C ARG A 479 -10.35 14.97 -2.89
N LEU A 480 -9.25 15.24 -3.59
CA LEU A 480 -7.92 15.35 -3.01
C LEU A 480 -7.79 16.67 -2.24
N PHE A 481 -8.19 17.78 -2.89
CA PHE A 481 -8.34 19.09 -2.25
C PHE A 481 -9.39 19.98 -2.95
N SER A 482 -9.94 20.94 -2.21
CA SER A 482 -10.76 22.04 -2.73
C SER A 482 -10.31 23.36 -2.08
N PHE A 483 -9.69 24.25 -2.86
CA PHE A 483 -9.33 25.60 -2.45
C PHE A 483 -10.30 26.58 -3.10
N LEU A 484 -11.20 27.17 -2.31
CA LEU A 484 -12.36 27.92 -2.82
C LEU A 484 -12.59 29.23 -2.05
N SER A 485 -12.99 30.27 -2.77
CA SER A 485 -13.59 31.47 -2.21
C SER A 485 -15.04 31.23 -1.79
N ALA A 486 -15.64 32.17 -1.04
CA ALA A 486 -17.04 32.09 -0.60
C ALA A 486 -18.06 32.07 -1.77
N ASP A 487 -17.67 32.56 -2.95
CA ASP A 487 -18.44 32.50 -4.20
C ASP A 487 -18.01 31.33 -5.12
N ASN A 488 -17.23 30.37 -4.62
CA ASN A 488 -16.77 29.16 -5.31
C ASN A 488 -15.90 29.42 -6.54
N GLN A 489 -15.16 30.53 -6.54
CA GLN A 489 -14.00 30.70 -7.42
C GLN A 489 -12.81 29.99 -6.77
N GLY A 490 -11.96 29.33 -7.55
CA GLY A 490 -10.91 28.51 -6.96
C GLY A 490 -10.40 27.40 -7.86
N MET A 491 -9.87 26.37 -7.20
CA MET A 491 -9.26 25.19 -7.79
C MET A 491 -9.61 23.96 -6.94
N GLU A 492 -10.03 22.89 -7.59
CA GLU A 492 -10.33 21.60 -6.97
C GLU A 492 -9.57 20.50 -7.71
N ALA A 493 -9.00 19.55 -6.96
CA ALA A 493 -8.44 18.31 -7.50
C ALA A 493 -9.26 17.13 -7.00
N TYR A 494 -9.73 16.27 -7.89
CA TYR A 494 -10.57 15.13 -7.57
C TYR A 494 -10.33 13.97 -8.53
N PHE A 495 -10.69 12.75 -8.09
CA PHE A 495 -10.66 11.60 -8.97
C PHE A 495 -12.00 11.43 -9.69
N HIS A 496 -11.93 11.06 -10.97
CA HIS A 496 -13.07 10.62 -11.77
C HIS A 496 -12.75 9.22 -12.31
N ALA A 497 -13.42 8.20 -11.76
CA ALA A 497 -12.89 6.84 -11.73
C ALA A 497 -11.42 6.86 -11.25
N GLN A 498 -10.52 6.15 -11.94
CA GLN A 498 -9.09 6.03 -11.60
C GLN A 498 -8.20 7.20 -12.05
N PHE A 499 -8.76 8.27 -12.62
CA PHE A 499 -7.98 9.38 -13.21
C PHE A 499 -8.11 10.66 -12.38
N LEU A 500 -6.98 11.35 -12.18
CA LEU A 500 -6.95 12.63 -11.48
C LEU A 500 -7.37 13.78 -12.41
N VAL A 501 -8.28 14.61 -11.92
CA VAL A 501 -8.86 15.75 -12.63
C VAL A 501 -8.62 17.01 -11.81
N VAL A 502 -8.20 18.09 -12.47
CA VAL A 502 -8.10 19.42 -11.86
C VAL A 502 -9.06 20.37 -12.54
N GLU A 503 -9.90 21.01 -11.74
CA GLU A 503 -10.94 21.95 -12.15
C GLU A 503 -10.61 23.34 -11.57
N SER A 504 -10.71 24.37 -12.39
CA SER A 504 -10.55 25.75 -11.95
C SER A 504 -11.75 26.62 -12.35
N VAL A 505 -12.18 27.50 -11.45
CA VAL A 505 -13.33 28.39 -11.62
C VAL A 505 -12.89 29.81 -11.35
N SER A 506 -13.04 30.70 -12.33
CA SER A 506 -12.66 32.11 -12.23
C SER A 506 -13.87 33.03 -12.16
N GLY A 507 -13.71 34.27 -11.68
CA GLY A 507 -14.80 35.21 -11.38
C GLY A 507 -15.69 35.71 -12.52
N LYS A 508 -15.57 35.14 -13.73
CA LYS A 508 -16.57 35.27 -14.81
C LYS A 508 -17.48 34.03 -14.95
N GLY A 509 -17.37 33.05 -14.06
CA GLY A 509 -17.97 31.73 -14.23
C GLY A 509 -17.27 30.88 -15.31
N LYS A 510 -16.13 31.34 -15.87
CA LYS A 510 -15.32 30.52 -16.78
C LYS A 510 -14.70 29.39 -15.96
N LYS A 511 -15.24 28.19 -16.18
CA LYS A 511 -14.73 26.90 -15.70
C LYS A 511 -13.74 26.33 -16.73
N ALA A 512 -12.62 25.81 -16.24
CA ALA A 512 -11.69 24.99 -17.01
C ALA A 512 -11.46 23.68 -16.26
N SER A 513 -11.25 22.59 -16.98
CA SER A 513 -10.96 21.27 -16.41
C SER A 513 -9.91 20.56 -17.25
N LEU A 514 -8.99 19.87 -16.58
CA LEU A 514 -7.92 19.09 -17.19
C LEU A 514 -7.92 17.69 -16.56
N HIS A 515 -7.84 16.68 -17.42
CA HIS A 515 -7.75 15.27 -17.06
C HIS A 515 -6.33 14.79 -17.33
N PHE A 516 -5.67 14.21 -16.33
CA PHE A 516 -4.39 13.54 -16.51
C PHE A 516 -4.59 12.12 -17.04
N THR A 517 -3.56 11.60 -17.72
CA THR A 517 -3.57 10.27 -18.33
C THR A 517 -3.18 9.13 -17.38
N HIS A 518 -2.61 9.43 -16.20
CA HIS A 518 -2.21 8.41 -15.22
C HIS A 518 -3.44 7.69 -14.63
N ALA A 519 -3.44 6.36 -14.74
CA ALA A 519 -4.46 5.49 -14.17
C ALA A 519 -4.00 4.99 -12.80
N PHE A 520 -4.50 5.61 -11.73
CA PHE A 520 -4.19 5.22 -10.36
C PHE A 520 -4.85 3.89 -10.01
N LYS A 521 -4.06 2.91 -9.55
CA LYS A 521 -4.61 1.66 -9.02
C LYS A 521 -5.08 1.88 -7.57
N PRO A 522 -6.19 1.25 -7.13
CA PRO A 522 -6.50 1.19 -5.72
C PRO A 522 -5.48 0.30 -4.99
N GLN A 523 -5.43 0.41 -3.67
CA GLN A 523 -4.64 -0.43 -2.77
C GLN A 523 -3.12 -0.45 -3.04
N CYS A 524 -2.55 0.67 -3.49
CA CYS A 524 -1.12 0.91 -3.51
C CYS A 524 -0.75 2.36 -3.13
N TRP A 525 0.46 2.52 -2.60
CA TRP A 525 1.04 3.82 -2.27
C TRP A 525 1.54 4.54 -3.52
N TYR A 526 1.27 5.83 -3.58
CA TYR A 526 1.87 6.78 -4.51
C TYR A 526 2.29 8.03 -3.75
N PHE A 527 3.35 8.69 -4.18
CA PHE A 527 3.57 10.10 -3.92
C PHE A 527 3.00 10.92 -5.08
N ILE A 528 1.99 11.75 -4.83
CA ILE A 528 1.41 12.65 -5.82
C ILE A 528 1.94 14.06 -5.60
N GLY A 529 2.55 14.64 -6.63
CA GLY A 529 2.81 16.07 -6.74
C GLY A 529 1.94 16.71 -7.82
N LEU A 530 1.25 17.79 -7.51
CA LEU A 530 0.56 18.65 -8.47
C LEU A 530 1.21 20.04 -8.44
N GLU A 531 1.59 20.57 -9.60
CA GLU A 531 2.20 21.89 -9.73
C GLU A 531 1.51 22.69 -10.84
N HIS A 532 1.07 23.92 -10.55
CA HIS A 532 0.62 24.88 -11.55
C HIS A 532 1.68 25.96 -11.73
N THR A 533 2.38 25.93 -12.85
CA THR A 533 3.36 26.96 -13.21
C THR A 533 2.70 28.11 -13.98
N CYS A 534 3.18 29.33 -13.76
CA CYS A 534 2.80 30.50 -14.54
C CYS A 534 4.06 31.27 -14.98
N LYS A 535 4.54 31.01 -16.19
CA LYS A 535 5.70 31.70 -16.76
C LYS A 535 5.23 32.99 -17.43
N GLN A 536 5.63 34.14 -16.90
CA GLN A 536 5.47 35.42 -17.58
C GLN A 536 6.55 35.53 -18.67
N GLY A 537 6.19 35.28 -19.93
CA GLY A 537 7.10 35.44 -21.05
C GLY A 537 7.43 36.91 -21.33
N LEU A 538 8.67 37.19 -21.77
CA LEU A 538 9.15 38.54 -22.12
C LEU A 538 8.29 39.26 -23.18
N LEU A 539 7.50 38.51 -23.96
CA LEU A 539 6.57 39.02 -24.98
C LEU A 539 5.12 39.20 -24.49
N GLY A 540 4.86 39.12 -23.18
CA GLY A 540 3.54 39.35 -22.58
C GLY A 540 2.53 38.20 -22.71
N LYS A 541 2.89 37.10 -23.38
CA LYS A 541 2.14 35.84 -23.28
C LYS A 541 2.57 35.11 -22.01
N ALA A 542 1.62 34.88 -21.12
CA ALA A 542 1.81 34.01 -19.97
C ALA A 542 1.58 32.56 -20.42
N GLU A 543 2.63 31.74 -20.40
CA GLU A 543 2.51 30.30 -20.60
C GLU A 543 2.27 29.65 -19.24
N SER A 544 1.15 28.95 -19.11
CA SER A 544 0.74 28.34 -17.85
C SER A 544 0.46 26.87 -18.07
N GLU A 545 1.12 26.04 -17.27
CA GLU A 545 1.09 24.58 -17.37
C GLU A 545 0.72 24.00 -16.01
N LEU A 546 -0.16 23.00 -16.03
CA LEU A 546 -0.38 22.12 -14.91
C LEU A 546 0.41 20.83 -15.11
N ARG A 547 1.07 20.37 -14.04
CA ARG A 547 2.01 19.25 -14.04
C ARG A 547 1.61 18.23 -12.97
N LEU A 548 1.64 16.97 -13.35
CA LEU A 548 1.47 15.82 -12.47
C LEU A 548 2.81 15.11 -12.31
N TYR A 549 3.20 14.94 -11.06
CA TYR A 549 4.34 14.17 -10.61
C TYR A 549 3.85 12.91 -9.90
N ILE A 550 4.44 11.77 -10.23
CA ILE A 550 4.20 10.46 -9.61
C ILE A 550 5.54 9.98 -9.08
N ASP A 551 5.61 9.64 -7.80
CA ASP A 551 6.80 9.09 -7.14
C ASP A 551 8.05 9.96 -7.36
N GLY A 552 7.84 11.28 -7.33
CA GLY A 552 8.85 12.32 -7.52
C GLY A 552 9.14 12.68 -8.98
N SER A 553 8.80 11.81 -9.92
CA SER A 553 9.07 11.98 -11.36
C SER A 553 7.96 12.74 -12.07
N LEU A 554 8.31 13.64 -13.01
CA LEU A 554 7.33 14.34 -13.83
C LEU A 554 6.68 13.37 -14.82
N TYR A 555 5.39 13.07 -14.62
CA TYR A 555 4.63 12.16 -15.47
C TYR A 555 3.98 12.88 -16.66
N GLU A 556 3.30 14.00 -16.43
CA GLU A 556 2.59 14.74 -17.49
C GLU A 556 2.62 16.25 -17.24
N SER A 557 2.83 17.05 -18.30
CA SER A 557 2.70 18.52 -18.30
C SER A 557 1.74 18.95 -19.40
N ARG A 558 0.75 19.79 -19.05
CA ARG A 558 -0.35 20.18 -19.94
C ARG A 558 -0.64 21.69 -19.82
N PRO A 559 -0.80 22.43 -20.94
CA PRO A 559 -1.24 23.82 -20.89
C PRO A 559 -2.60 23.96 -20.17
N PHE A 560 -2.68 24.82 -19.17
CA PHE A 560 -3.88 25.04 -18.37
C PHE A 560 -3.94 26.48 -17.83
N ASP A 561 -5.03 27.18 -18.10
CA ASP A 561 -5.21 28.59 -17.71
C ASP A 561 -5.17 28.76 -16.18
N PHE A 562 -4.25 29.60 -15.68
CA PHE A 562 -4.24 29.97 -14.26
C PHE A 562 -5.48 30.79 -13.88
N PRO A 563 -6.27 30.38 -12.86
CA PRO A 563 -7.48 31.09 -12.48
C PRO A 563 -7.16 32.43 -11.81
N ARG A 564 -7.56 33.54 -12.44
CA ARG A 564 -7.44 34.88 -11.84
C ARG A 564 -8.54 35.09 -10.80
N ILE A 565 -8.21 34.87 -9.53
CA ILE A 565 -9.12 34.99 -8.39
C ILE A 565 -8.73 36.24 -7.59
N SER A 566 -9.70 37.13 -7.38
CA SER A 566 -9.53 38.37 -6.60
C SER A 566 -10.22 38.32 -5.23
N LYS A 567 -10.88 37.20 -4.92
CA LYS A 567 -11.64 36.99 -3.69
C LYS A 567 -10.78 36.33 -2.61
N PRO A 568 -11.06 36.57 -1.33
CA PRO A 568 -10.41 35.86 -0.22
C PRO A 568 -10.59 34.33 -0.32
N LEU A 569 -9.60 33.55 0.13
CA LEU A 569 -9.74 32.11 0.31
C LEU A 569 -10.67 31.84 1.49
N ALA A 570 -11.82 31.20 1.26
CA ALA A 570 -12.81 30.93 2.31
C ALA A 570 -12.70 29.50 2.84
N PHE A 571 -12.39 28.54 1.97
CA PHE A 571 -12.32 27.12 2.30
C PHE A 571 -11.04 26.51 1.74
N CYS A 572 -10.28 25.86 2.61
CA CYS A 572 -9.10 25.06 2.28
C CYS A 572 -9.36 23.61 2.72
N CYS A 573 -10.14 22.86 1.93
CA CYS A 573 -10.50 21.49 2.29
C CYS A 573 -9.52 20.47 1.69
N ILE A 574 -9.11 19.48 2.48
CA ILE A 574 -8.30 18.32 2.07
C ILE A 574 -9.12 17.05 2.29
N GLY A 575 -9.04 16.10 1.35
CA GLY A 575 -9.80 14.85 1.40
C GLY A 575 -11.31 14.99 1.20
N THR A 576 -11.83 16.21 0.96
CA THR A 576 -13.26 16.47 0.77
C THR A 576 -13.51 17.86 0.16
N ASN A 577 -14.72 18.14 -0.31
CA ASN A 577 -15.17 19.50 -0.68
C ASN A 577 -15.93 20.18 0.48
N PRO A 578 -16.09 21.52 0.48
CA PRO A 578 -16.75 22.22 1.58
C PRO A 578 -18.17 21.70 1.87
N PRO A 579 -18.50 21.37 3.14
CA PRO A 579 -19.83 20.93 3.53
C PRO A 579 -20.95 21.91 3.13
N PRO A 580 -22.12 21.43 2.66
CA PRO A 580 -23.23 22.27 2.21
C PRO A 580 -23.75 23.27 3.25
N THR A 581 -23.57 22.97 4.53
CA THR A 581 -23.93 23.82 5.67
C THR A 581 -23.07 25.08 5.79
N MET A 582 -21.80 25.01 5.39
CA MET A 582 -20.86 26.13 5.48
C MET A 582 -20.78 26.95 4.17
N ALA A 583 -21.10 26.34 3.03
CA ALA A 583 -20.94 26.95 1.71
C ALA A 583 -21.94 28.07 1.37
N GLY A 584 -22.93 28.37 2.21
CA GLY A 584 -23.83 29.54 2.16
C GLY A 584 -24.83 29.63 0.99
N LEU A 585 -24.39 29.35 -0.24
CA LEU A 585 -25.15 29.35 -1.48
C LEU A 585 -25.36 27.93 -2.07
N GLN A 586 -24.63 26.92 -1.61
CA GLN A 586 -24.58 25.59 -2.26
C GLN A 586 -25.49 24.52 -1.65
N ARG A 587 -26.81 24.77 -1.58
CA ARG A 587 -27.81 23.75 -1.16
C ARG A 587 -27.99 22.56 -2.13
N ARG A 588 -27.08 22.35 -3.09
CA ARG A 588 -27.21 21.34 -4.17
C ARG A 588 -25.94 20.53 -4.51
N ARG A 589 -24.75 20.83 -3.96
CA ARG A 589 -23.58 19.96 -4.14
C ARG A 589 -23.57 18.85 -3.09
N ARG A 590 -23.37 17.61 -3.52
CA ARG A 590 -23.07 16.46 -2.65
C ARG A 590 -21.66 16.65 -2.05
N GLN A 591 -21.46 16.26 -0.79
CA GLN A 591 -20.11 16.10 -0.24
C GLN A 591 -19.51 14.80 -0.80
N CYS A 592 -18.29 14.86 -1.31
CA CYS A 592 -17.57 13.71 -1.87
C CYS A 592 -16.20 13.59 -1.17
N PRO A 593 -16.20 13.02 0.05
CA PRO A 593 -14.97 12.69 0.74
C PRO A 593 -14.18 11.60 0.01
N LEU A 594 -12.91 11.56 0.29
CA LEU A 594 -11.94 10.59 -0.20
C LEU A 594 -11.99 9.33 0.68
N PHE A 595 -11.90 8.14 0.07
CA PHE A 595 -11.61 6.91 0.80
C PHE A 595 -10.15 6.54 0.55
N ALA A 596 -9.27 7.01 1.44
CA ALA A 596 -7.83 6.84 1.30
C ALA A 596 -7.13 7.04 2.65
N GLU A 597 -5.90 6.57 2.74
CA GLU A 597 -4.92 7.15 3.65
C GLU A 597 -4.10 8.24 2.94
N MET A 598 -3.68 9.26 3.68
CA MET A 598 -2.72 10.27 3.20
C MET A 598 -1.59 10.50 4.21
N GLY A 599 -0.36 10.67 3.73
CA GLY A 599 0.78 11.08 4.56
C GLY A 599 0.74 12.58 4.87
N PRO A 600 1.91 13.20 5.16
CA PRO A 600 2.00 14.63 5.34
C PRO A 600 1.53 15.38 4.07
N VAL A 601 0.78 16.46 4.28
CA VAL A 601 0.15 17.27 3.22
C VAL A 601 0.88 18.60 3.12
N TYR A 602 1.60 18.79 2.01
CA TYR A 602 2.34 20.00 1.70
C TYR A 602 1.53 20.85 0.72
N ILE A 603 1.31 22.12 1.07
CA ILE A 603 0.66 23.10 0.20
C ILE A 603 1.63 24.27 0.04
N PHE A 604 1.97 24.62 -1.20
CA PHE A 604 2.94 25.67 -1.53
C PHE A 604 2.25 26.83 -2.25
N LYS A 605 2.65 28.08 -1.93
CA LYS A 605 2.11 29.30 -2.57
C LYS A 605 2.66 29.55 -3.99
N GLU A 606 3.67 28.78 -4.38
CA GLU A 606 4.49 28.90 -5.59
C GLU A 606 4.87 27.48 -6.08
N PRO A 607 5.18 27.29 -7.37
CA PRO A 607 5.76 26.05 -7.88
C PRO A 607 7.14 25.77 -7.27
N ILE A 608 7.51 24.50 -7.08
CA ILE A 608 8.77 24.08 -6.43
C ILE A 608 9.79 23.47 -7.38
N GLY A 609 9.36 22.99 -8.56
CA GLY A 609 10.19 22.34 -9.57
C GLY A 609 10.45 20.86 -9.32
N SER A 610 10.83 20.15 -10.40
CA SER A 610 10.96 18.69 -10.42
C SER A 610 12.00 18.15 -9.44
N GLU A 611 13.13 18.82 -9.27
CA GLU A 611 14.22 18.38 -8.37
C GLU A 611 13.74 18.32 -6.91
N ARG A 612 13.07 19.38 -6.44
CA ARG A 612 12.52 19.43 -5.08
C ARG A 612 11.36 18.46 -4.90
N MET A 613 10.57 18.23 -5.94
CA MET A 613 9.50 17.22 -5.92
C MET A 613 10.09 15.79 -5.78
N ALA A 614 11.19 15.49 -6.48
CA ALA A 614 11.89 14.21 -6.37
C ALA A 614 12.56 14.01 -5.00
N ARG A 615 13.21 15.04 -4.45
CA ARG A 615 13.78 15.02 -3.09
C ARG A 615 12.69 14.90 -2.01
N LEU A 616 11.53 15.54 -2.19
CA LEU A 616 10.39 15.42 -1.28
C LEU A 616 9.74 14.02 -1.32
N ALA A 617 9.69 13.38 -2.49
CA ALA A 617 9.23 12.00 -2.63
C ALA A 617 10.20 11.01 -1.98
N SER A 618 11.49 11.07 -2.35
CA SER A 618 12.53 10.15 -1.85
C SER A 618 12.76 10.23 -0.33
N ARG A 619 12.50 11.39 0.30
CA ARG A 619 12.47 11.52 1.77
C ARG A 619 11.43 10.63 2.47
N GLY A 620 10.38 10.21 1.77
CA GLY A 620 9.26 9.49 2.37
C GLY A 620 8.32 10.39 3.18
N GLY A 621 7.34 9.77 3.85
CA GLY A 621 6.30 10.46 4.63
C GLY A 621 6.51 10.47 6.15
N ASP A 622 7.64 9.96 6.63
CA ASP A 622 7.89 9.74 8.08
C ASP A 622 8.55 10.93 8.77
N VAL A 623 9.27 11.75 8.01
CA VAL A 623 9.99 12.91 8.51
C VAL A 623 9.01 14.04 8.75
N LEU A 624 8.91 14.49 10.00
CA LEU A 624 8.29 15.76 10.35
C LEU A 624 9.27 16.91 10.02
N PRO A 625 8.96 17.79 9.06
CA PRO A 625 9.82 18.92 8.71
C PRO A 625 10.04 19.87 9.88
N SER A 626 11.21 20.50 9.94
CA SER A 626 11.59 21.43 11.01
C SER A 626 12.20 22.71 10.45
N PHE A 627 11.82 23.86 11.01
CA PHE A 627 12.14 25.17 10.43
C PHE A 627 12.67 26.16 11.47
N GLY A 628 13.60 27.02 11.04
CA GLY A 628 14.18 28.08 11.88
C GLY A 628 14.96 27.52 13.08
N ASN A 629 14.93 28.24 14.20
CA ASN A 629 15.68 27.86 15.42
C ASN A 629 15.18 26.55 16.09
N GLY A 630 14.05 26.00 15.62
CA GLY A 630 13.56 24.68 16.03
C GLY A 630 14.04 23.54 15.14
N ALA A 631 14.74 23.82 14.03
CA ALA A 631 15.45 22.81 13.26
C ALA A 631 16.63 22.31 14.10
N GLY A 632 16.51 21.07 14.59
CA GLY A 632 17.57 20.41 15.35
C GLY A 632 18.84 20.28 14.51
N LEU A 633 20.00 20.39 15.15
CA LEU A 633 21.27 20.18 14.47
C LEU A 633 21.45 18.68 14.13
N PRO A 634 21.79 18.32 12.87
CA PRO A 634 21.82 16.91 12.43
C PRO A 634 22.99 16.07 13.01
N TRP A 635 23.90 16.68 13.78
CA TRP A 635 25.17 16.08 14.24
C TRP A 635 25.06 14.94 15.28
N LEU A 636 23.86 14.41 15.58
CA LEU A 636 23.66 13.32 16.55
C LEU A 636 23.60 11.93 15.89
N ALA A 637 23.73 11.84 14.56
CA ALA A 637 23.84 10.57 13.86
C ALA A 637 25.22 9.93 14.10
N MET A 638 25.25 8.63 14.42
CA MET A 638 26.51 7.89 14.65
C MET A 638 27.19 7.37 13.37
N ASN A 639 26.67 7.72 12.19
CA ASN A 639 27.06 7.15 10.90
C ASN A 639 26.97 8.22 9.80
N GLU A 640 27.99 8.31 8.93
CA GLU A 640 28.08 9.27 7.82
C GLU A 640 26.86 9.26 6.90
N HIS A 641 26.26 8.10 6.61
CA HIS A 641 25.10 8.03 5.73
C HIS A 641 23.81 8.54 6.40
N VAL A 642 23.60 8.21 7.67
CA VAL A 642 22.45 8.72 8.45
C VAL A 642 22.60 10.22 8.69
N GLN A 643 23.83 10.68 8.93
CA GLN A 643 24.17 12.10 8.99
C GLN A 643 23.88 12.79 7.65
N SER A 644 24.35 12.22 6.53
CA SER A 644 24.12 12.76 5.19
C SER A 644 22.64 12.87 4.84
N MET A 645 21.80 11.87 5.18
CA MET A 645 20.35 11.98 4.97
C MET A 645 19.71 13.04 5.88
N ALA A 646 20.17 13.18 7.13
CA ALA A 646 19.67 14.21 8.04
C ALA A 646 20.05 15.62 7.57
N GLU A 647 21.28 15.80 7.08
CA GLU A 647 21.77 17.02 6.44
C GLU A 647 20.99 17.33 5.14
N GLU A 648 20.77 16.35 4.26
CA GLU A 648 19.99 16.54 3.05
C GLU A 648 18.53 16.93 3.36
N SER A 649 17.91 16.30 4.36
CA SER A 649 16.56 16.65 4.81
C SER A 649 16.51 18.07 5.40
N ALA A 650 17.52 18.48 6.17
CA ALA A 650 17.60 19.83 6.73
C ALA A 650 17.82 20.89 5.63
N LEU A 651 18.63 20.58 4.62
CA LEU A 651 18.80 21.42 3.42
C LEU A 651 17.49 21.53 2.64
N LEU A 652 16.76 20.43 2.44
CA LEU A 652 15.46 20.43 1.77
C LEU A 652 14.43 21.27 2.54
N ASP A 653 14.38 21.17 3.88
CA ASP A 653 13.50 22.01 4.70
C ASP A 653 13.86 23.49 4.60
N ALA A 654 15.15 23.85 4.58
CA ALA A 654 15.60 25.22 4.39
C ALA A 654 15.20 25.78 3.01
N GLU A 655 15.32 24.98 1.95
CA GLU A 655 14.89 25.35 0.59
C GLU A 655 13.37 25.50 0.44
N LEU A 656 12.60 24.58 1.03
CA LEU A 656 11.14 24.56 0.91
C LEU A 656 10.45 25.57 1.83
N GLY A 657 11.05 25.92 2.99
CA GLY A 657 10.41 26.79 3.98
C GLY A 657 9.93 28.13 3.41
N GLY A 658 10.66 28.70 2.45
CA GLY A 658 10.28 29.95 1.80
C GLY A 658 9.00 29.87 0.96
N SER A 659 8.66 28.70 0.40
CA SER A 659 7.53 28.49 -0.52
C SER A 659 6.32 27.78 0.09
N ILE A 660 6.48 27.10 1.23
CA ILE A 660 5.37 26.45 1.94
C ILE A 660 4.32 27.49 2.36
N HIS A 661 3.07 27.22 2.01
CA HIS A 661 1.91 27.94 2.48
C HIS A 661 1.34 27.30 3.74
N LEU A 662 1.07 25.99 3.72
CA LEU A 662 0.55 25.20 4.85
C LEU A 662 1.21 23.82 4.84
N LEU A 663 1.41 23.24 6.02
CA LEU A 663 1.89 21.86 6.18
C LEU A 663 1.10 21.18 7.29
N TYR A 664 0.42 20.08 6.96
CA TYR A 664 -0.26 19.23 7.94
C TYR A 664 0.43 17.87 8.03
N HIS A 665 0.79 17.46 9.24
CA HIS A 665 1.47 16.19 9.48
C HIS A 665 0.60 15.29 10.38
N PRO A 666 0.39 14.00 10.04
CA PRO A 666 -0.44 13.07 10.83
C PRO A 666 -0.10 13.04 12.33
N ASN A 667 1.18 12.92 12.68
CA ASN A 667 1.70 13.00 14.07
C ASN A 667 1.25 14.22 14.89
N LEU A 668 0.77 15.29 14.27
CA LEU A 668 0.33 16.52 14.95
C LEU A 668 -1.18 16.62 15.13
N LEU A 669 -1.97 15.72 14.54
CA LEU A 669 -3.43 15.71 14.72
C LEU A 669 -3.77 15.32 16.16
N SER A 670 -4.40 16.24 16.89
CA SER A 670 -4.84 16.04 18.27
C SER A 670 -6.34 16.31 18.40
N GLY A 671 -7.11 15.24 18.66
CA GLY A 671 -8.57 15.30 18.77
C GLY A 671 -9.25 15.76 17.48
N ARG A 672 -9.63 17.05 17.42
CA ARG A 672 -10.30 17.67 16.26
C ARG A 672 -9.41 18.63 15.48
N TYR A 673 -8.16 18.84 15.88
CA TYR A 673 -7.32 19.91 15.36
C TYR A 673 -5.93 19.42 14.94
N CYS A 674 -5.50 19.79 13.72
CA CYS A 674 -4.13 19.60 13.24
C CYS A 674 -3.47 20.98 13.09
N PRO A 675 -2.40 21.29 13.84
CA PRO A 675 -1.69 22.56 13.71
C PRO A 675 -0.93 22.63 12.38
N ASP A 676 -0.75 23.84 11.88
CA ASP A 676 0.10 24.12 10.73
C ASP A 676 1.57 24.05 11.13
N ALA A 677 2.31 23.10 10.56
CA ALA A 677 3.74 22.92 10.79
C ALA A 677 4.63 23.72 9.82
N SER A 678 4.05 24.57 8.96
CA SER A 678 4.83 25.47 8.11
C SER A 678 5.70 26.44 8.95
N PRO A 679 6.73 27.10 8.38
CA PRO A 679 7.50 28.10 9.11
C PRO A 679 6.64 29.22 9.72
N SER A 680 5.53 29.59 9.07
CA SER A 680 4.60 30.60 9.62
C SER A 680 3.82 30.08 10.83
N GLY A 681 3.37 28.82 10.80
CA GLY A 681 2.71 28.19 11.95
C GLY A 681 3.68 27.95 13.11
N ALA A 682 4.87 27.39 12.82
CA ALA A 682 5.93 27.13 13.80
C ALA A 682 6.47 28.41 14.46
N ALA A 683 6.52 29.54 13.74
CA ALA A 683 6.89 30.85 14.30
C ALA A 683 5.82 31.47 15.23
N GLY A 684 4.72 30.76 15.51
CA GLY A 684 3.66 31.25 16.39
C GLY A 684 2.83 32.38 15.80
N MET A 685 2.87 32.60 14.47
CA MET A 685 1.88 33.45 13.83
C MET A 685 0.50 32.83 14.06
N LEU A 686 -0.47 33.63 14.52
CA LEU A 686 -1.82 33.21 14.95
C LEU A 686 -2.69 32.67 13.79
N ARG A 687 -2.27 31.55 13.20
CA ARG A 687 -3.03 30.73 12.26
C ARG A 687 -3.92 29.78 13.05
N ARG A 688 -5.17 29.66 12.66
CA ARG A 688 -6.06 28.63 13.21
C ARG A 688 -5.57 27.26 12.72
N PRO A 689 -5.53 26.24 13.59
CA PRO A 689 -5.26 24.87 13.15
C PRO A 689 -6.34 24.41 12.17
N ALA A 690 -6.02 23.42 11.33
CA ALA A 690 -7.04 22.75 10.53
C ALA A 690 -8.00 21.98 11.44
N GLU A 691 -9.30 22.06 11.14
CA GLU A 691 -10.35 21.36 11.86
C GLU A 691 -10.75 20.07 11.12
N VAL A 692 -10.93 18.98 11.86
CA VAL A 692 -11.46 17.72 11.33
C VAL A 692 -12.93 17.87 10.95
N LEU A 693 -13.25 17.58 9.70
CA LEU A 693 -14.60 17.35 9.20
C LEU A 693 -14.93 15.85 9.35
N GLY A 694 -16.16 15.52 9.74
CA GLY A 694 -16.55 14.12 9.96
C GLY A 694 -15.72 13.45 11.07
N GLN A 695 -15.09 12.32 10.74
CA GLN A 695 -14.00 11.71 11.52
C GLN A 695 -12.77 11.51 10.64
N VAL A 696 -11.61 11.99 11.09
CA VAL A 696 -10.30 11.65 10.50
C VAL A 696 -9.49 11.03 11.62
N HIS A 697 -9.07 9.79 11.43
CA HIS A 697 -8.23 9.08 12.38
C HIS A 697 -6.76 9.18 11.97
N VAL A 698 -5.86 8.84 12.88
CA VAL A 698 -4.45 8.66 12.58
C VAL A 698 -4.16 7.17 12.61
N ALA A 699 -3.73 6.60 11.48
CA ALA A 699 -3.10 5.29 11.49
C ALA A 699 -1.65 5.46 11.94
N THR A 700 -1.17 4.54 12.78
CA THR A 700 0.24 4.43 13.13
C THR A 700 0.64 2.96 13.04
N ARG A 701 1.65 2.69 12.21
CA ARG A 701 2.12 1.33 11.93
C ARG A 701 3.63 1.21 12.08
N MET A 702 4.06 0.04 12.54
CA MET A 702 5.47 -0.37 12.53
C MET A 702 5.67 -1.30 11.34
N ARG A 703 6.52 -0.93 10.39
CA ARG A 703 6.74 -1.74 9.18
C ARG A 703 7.53 -3.01 9.55
N PRO A 704 7.31 -4.17 8.91
CA PRO A 704 8.06 -5.39 9.21
C PRO A 704 9.59 -5.24 9.17
N ILE A 705 10.10 -4.43 8.24
CA ILE A 705 11.54 -4.13 8.13
C ILE A 705 12.09 -3.34 9.34
N GLU A 706 11.27 -2.49 9.97
CA GLU A 706 11.62 -1.74 11.18
C GLU A 706 11.45 -2.60 12.44
N ALA A 707 10.45 -3.48 12.45
CA ALA A 707 10.27 -4.48 13.49
C ALA A 707 11.47 -5.43 13.56
N LEU A 708 11.97 -5.90 12.40
CA LEU A 708 13.20 -6.70 12.29
C LEU A 708 14.42 -5.96 12.85
N TRP A 709 14.57 -4.66 12.53
CA TRP A 709 15.64 -3.83 13.09
C TRP A 709 15.55 -3.72 14.63
N ALA A 710 14.33 -3.52 15.15
CA ALA A 710 14.09 -3.28 16.56
C ALA A 710 13.98 -4.54 17.44
N LEU A 711 13.95 -5.74 16.85
CA LEU A 711 13.69 -7.00 17.56
C LEU A 711 14.84 -7.42 18.49
N ALA A 712 16.09 -7.28 18.03
CA ALA A 712 17.29 -7.74 18.73
C ALA A 712 18.57 -7.13 18.14
N TYR A 713 19.68 -7.23 18.87
CA TYR A 713 21.01 -7.09 18.31
C TYR A 713 21.19 -8.09 17.15
N GLY A 714 21.60 -7.60 15.97
CA GLY A 714 21.69 -8.36 14.71
C GLY A 714 20.59 -8.06 13.69
N GLY A 715 19.50 -7.38 14.05
CA GLY A 715 18.46 -6.95 13.11
C GLY A 715 17.92 -8.11 12.25
N PRO A 716 18.05 -8.07 10.90
CA PRO A 716 17.55 -9.13 10.02
C PRO A 716 18.26 -10.48 10.22
N MET A 717 19.45 -10.51 10.84
CA MET A 717 20.16 -11.74 11.18
C MET A 717 19.43 -12.60 12.23
N SER A 718 18.45 -12.03 12.95
CA SER A 718 17.60 -12.75 13.91
C SER A 718 16.77 -13.88 13.30
N LEU A 719 16.60 -13.89 11.97
CA LEU A 719 15.93 -14.96 11.21
C LEU A 719 16.78 -16.22 11.05
N LEU A 720 18.11 -16.07 11.05
CA LEU A 720 19.04 -17.13 10.65
C LEU A 720 19.05 -18.39 11.53
N PRO A 721 18.77 -18.34 12.85
CA PRO A 721 18.57 -19.55 13.67
C PRO A 721 17.44 -20.45 13.15
N LEU A 722 16.47 -19.93 12.38
CA LEU A 722 15.39 -20.71 11.78
C LEU A 722 15.84 -21.46 10.50
N ALA A 723 16.99 -21.11 9.93
CA ALA A 723 17.61 -21.80 8.79
C ALA A 723 18.66 -22.86 9.21
N VAL A 724 18.95 -23.00 10.51
CA VAL A 724 19.99 -23.89 11.03
C VAL A 724 19.37 -24.93 11.97
N SER A 725 19.63 -26.22 11.72
CA SER A 725 19.01 -27.32 12.46
C SER A 725 19.64 -27.56 13.83
N ASN A 726 20.96 -27.39 13.94
CA ASN A 726 21.69 -27.47 15.20
C ASN A 726 22.99 -26.66 15.12
N VAL A 727 23.58 -26.34 16.27
CA VAL A 727 24.81 -25.55 16.39
C VAL A 727 25.79 -26.30 17.30
N HIS A 728 27.08 -26.28 16.98
CA HIS A 728 28.10 -26.92 17.81
C HIS A 728 28.40 -26.06 19.06
N GLU A 729 28.29 -26.66 20.25
CA GLU A 729 28.25 -25.97 21.55
C GLU A 729 29.41 -24.99 21.79
N ASN A 730 30.62 -25.30 21.30
CA ASN A 730 31.83 -24.52 21.58
C ASN A 730 32.26 -23.59 20.44
N SER A 731 32.03 -23.95 19.18
CA SER A 731 32.44 -23.13 18.02
C SER A 731 31.33 -22.23 17.50
N LEU A 732 30.08 -22.48 17.91
CA LEU A 732 28.87 -21.86 17.38
C LEU A 732 28.71 -22.01 15.86
N GLU A 733 29.35 -23.03 15.27
CA GLU A 733 29.21 -23.34 13.85
C GLU A 733 27.98 -24.22 13.59
N PRO A 734 27.26 -24.00 12.49
CA PRO A 734 26.07 -24.76 12.15
C PRO A 734 26.43 -26.22 11.83
N GLN A 735 25.66 -27.17 12.35
CA GLN A 735 25.86 -28.61 12.15
C GLN A 735 24.53 -29.31 11.85
N PRO A 736 24.52 -30.38 11.03
CA PRO A 736 23.29 -31.12 10.74
C PRO A 736 22.68 -31.73 12.02
N GLY A 737 21.39 -31.46 12.24
CA GLY A 737 20.58 -32.07 13.29
C GLY A 737 20.00 -33.41 12.86
N ASN A 738 18.81 -33.75 13.38
CA ASN A 738 18.09 -34.92 12.86
C ASN A 738 17.57 -34.65 11.43
N LEU A 739 17.20 -35.72 10.70
CA LEU A 739 16.77 -35.63 9.30
C LEU A 739 15.56 -34.69 9.09
N SER A 740 14.55 -34.79 9.96
CA SER A 740 13.31 -34.00 9.88
C SER A 740 13.54 -32.51 10.12
N LEU A 741 14.39 -32.17 11.09
CA LEU A 741 14.76 -30.80 11.44
C LEU A 741 15.68 -30.17 10.38
N SER A 742 16.57 -30.98 9.80
CA SER A 742 17.43 -30.56 8.69
C SER A 742 16.59 -30.23 7.45
N LEU A 743 15.66 -31.11 7.06
CA LEU A 743 14.69 -30.85 6.00
C LEU A 743 13.87 -29.58 6.28
N ALA A 744 13.26 -29.48 7.46
CA ALA A 744 12.46 -28.32 7.86
C ALA A 744 13.21 -27.00 7.74
N THR A 745 14.42 -26.91 8.30
CA THR A 745 15.21 -25.67 8.30
C THR A 745 15.72 -25.29 6.91
N THR A 746 16.05 -26.27 6.04
CA THR A 746 16.38 -25.97 4.63
C THR A 746 15.21 -25.37 3.86
N VAL A 747 13.96 -25.82 4.10
CA VAL A 747 12.76 -25.26 3.44
C VAL A 747 12.50 -23.78 3.83
N LEU A 748 12.91 -23.35 5.02
CA LEU A 748 12.75 -21.96 5.44
C LEU A 748 13.84 -21.03 4.87
N ALA A 749 14.95 -21.57 4.36
CA ALA A 749 16.14 -20.79 4.03
C ALA A 749 15.90 -19.76 2.92
N ALA A 750 15.29 -20.16 1.79
CA ALA A 750 15.06 -19.25 0.67
C ALA A 750 14.14 -18.06 1.05
N PRO A 751 12.98 -18.27 1.72
CA PRO A 751 12.21 -17.18 2.32
C PRO A 751 13.01 -16.28 3.27
N ILE A 752 13.83 -16.85 4.15
CA ILE A 752 14.67 -16.07 5.09
C ILE A 752 15.63 -15.15 4.33
N PHE A 753 16.35 -15.64 3.32
CA PHE A 753 17.25 -14.81 2.51
C PHE A 753 16.49 -13.71 1.73
N ARG A 754 15.26 -13.98 1.25
CA ARG A 754 14.40 -12.97 0.61
C ARG A 754 13.93 -11.91 1.61
N ILE A 755 13.56 -12.29 2.84
CA ILE A 755 13.24 -11.33 3.91
C ILE A 755 14.46 -10.47 4.27
N ILE A 756 15.64 -11.07 4.43
CA ILE A 756 16.89 -10.33 4.68
C ILE A 756 17.15 -9.34 3.54
N SER A 757 17.03 -9.78 2.28
CA SER A 757 17.18 -8.95 1.07
C SER A 757 16.29 -7.70 1.11
N MET A 758 15.00 -7.86 1.43
CA MET A 758 14.08 -6.72 1.60
C MET A 758 14.45 -5.85 2.80
N ALA A 759 14.78 -6.46 3.94
CA ALA A 759 15.09 -5.73 5.16
C ALA A 759 16.33 -4.83 5.03
N ILE A 760 17.37 -5.26 4.29
CA ILE A 760 18.64 -4.52 4.15
C ILE A 760 18.57 -3.35 3.15
N GLN A 761 17.40 -3.11 2.54
CA GLN A 761 17.09 -1.84 1.87
C GLN A 761 16.86 -0.71 2.89
N TYR A 762 16.45 -1.05 4.13
CA TYR A 762 16.37 -0.09 5.22
C TYR A 762 17.77 0.25 5.74
N PRO A 763 18.20 1.53 5.77
CA PRO A 763 19.57 1.91 6.11
C PRO A 763 20.09 1.37 7.44
N ARG A 764 19.23 1.27 8.47
CA ARG A 764 19.67 0.78 9.80
C ARG A 764 19.85 -0.76 9.84
N ASN A 765 19.12 -1.51 9.04
CA ASN A 765 19.34 -2.95 8.86
C ASN A 765 20.61 -3.22 8.04
N ASN A 766 20.88 -2.34 7.06
CA ASN A 766 22.11 -2.35 6.27
C ASN A 766 23.35 -2.19 7.16
N GLU A 767 23.33 -1.17 8.02
CA GLU A 767 24.37 -0.90 9.01
C GLU A 767 24.52 -2.05 10.00
N GLU A 768 23.42 -2.58 10.56
CA GLU A 768 23.48 -3.68 11.52
C GLU A 768 24.08 -4.95 10.89
N LEU A 769 23.71 -5.26 9.64
CA LEU A 769 24.29 -6.37 8.89
C LEU A 769 25.81 -6.21 8.72
N CYS A 770 26.29 -5.00 8.40
CA CYS A 770 27.71 -4.70 8.30
C CYS A 770 28.39 -4.86 9.67
N ARG A 771 27.80 -4.29 10.72
CA ARG A 771 28.32 -4.28 12.10
C ARG A 771 28.49 -5.69 12.65
N THR A 772 27.58 -6.62 12.33
CA THR A 772 27.63 -8.00 12.82
C THR A 772 28.33 -8.99 11.89
N ARG A 773 29.16 -8.51 10.93
CA ARG A 773 29.87 -9.37 9.95
C ARG A 773 28.92 -10.28 9.16
N GLY A 774 27.80 -9.69 8.74
CA GLY A 774 26.71 -10.36 8.06
C GLY A 774 27.15 -11.18 6.84
N PRO A 775 27.91 -10.62 5.88
CA PRO A 775 28.36 -11.36 4.69
C PRO A 775 29.10 -12.67 5.03
N GLU A 776 29.95 -12.68 6.05
CA GLU A 776 30.67 -13.89 6.46
C GLU A 776 29.78 -14.91 7.19
N VAL A 777 28.82 -14.45 8.00
CA VAL A 777 27.85 -15.34 8.68
C VAL A 777 26.88 -15.96 7.67
N LEU A 778 26.39 -15.17 6.71
CA LEU A 778 25.53 -15.63 5.62
C LEU A 778 26.26 -16.66 4.75
N SER A 779 27.55 -16.45 4.46
CA SER A 779 28.40 -17.38 3.71
C SER A 779 28.55 -18.74 4.42
N ARG A 780 28.81 -18.73 5.74
CA ARG A 780 28.87 -19.96 6.56
C ARG A 780 27.56 -20.73 6.58
N ILE A 781 26.42 -20.04 6.65
CA ILE A 781 25.10 -20.67 6.65
C ILE A 781 24.76 -21.22 5.27
N LEU A 782 25.11 -20.52 4.19
CA LEU A 782 24.94 -21.01 2.82
C LEU A 782 25.73 -22.29 2.57
N ASP A 783 27.00 -22.35 2.99
CA ASP A 783 27.83 -23.56 2.90
C ASP A 783 27.19 -24.74 3.67
N TYR A 784 26.79 -24.52 4.93
CA TYR A 784 26.06 -25.53 5.73
C TYR A 784 24.75 -25.99 5.05
N LEU A 785 23.97 -25.08 4.47
CA LEU A 785 22.71 -25.40 3.79
C LEU A 785 22.95 -26.27 2.55
N LEU A 786 23.94 -25.93 1.72
CA LEU A 786 24.28 -26.72 0.53
C LEU A 786 24.87 -28.08 0.89
N GLN A 787 25.70 -28.17 1.93
CA GLN A 787 26.18 -29.45 2.46
C GLN A 787 25.02 -30.31 2.97
N THR A 788 24.08 -29.72 3.70
CA THR A 788 22.89 -30.40 4.22
C THR A 788 22.00 -30.89 3.08
N LEU A 789 21.66 -30.04 2.11
CA LEU A 789 20.89 -30.40 0.93
C LEU A 789 21.57 -31.50 0.09
N SER A 790 22.90 -31.43 -0.06
CA SER A 790 23.67 -32.47 -0.77
C SER A 790 23.69 -33.80 -0.02
N ALA A 791 23.63 -33.78 1.32
CA ALA A 791 23.55 -34.99 2.14
C ALA A 791 22.14 -35.60 2.16
N LEU A 792 21.10 -34.82 1.85
CA LEU A 792 19.71 -35.27 1.75
C LEU A 792 19.41 -35.97 0.41
N ASP A 793 20.06 -35.62 -0.71
CA ASP A 793 19.83 -36.22 -2.04
C ASP A 793 20.59 -37.56 -2.24
N VAL A 794 20.55 -38.45 -1.25
CA VAL A 794 21.29 -39.75 -1.22
C VAL A 794 20.98 -40.65 -2.43
N GLY A 795 19.86 -40.41 -3.12
CA GLY A 795 19.42 -41.17 -4.30
C GLY A 795 19.90 -40.64 -5.66
N LYS A 796 20.37 -39.39 -5.78
CA LYS A 796 20.78 -38.79 -7.05
C LYS A 796 22.14 -38.09 -6.89
N ARG A 797 23.17 -38.57 -7.60
CA ARG A 797 24.52 -37.98 -7.58
C ARG A 797 24.66 -36.71 -8.43
N ASP A 798 23.58 -35.92 -8.50
CA ASP A 798 23.46 -34.81 -9.45
C ASP A 798 23.76 -33.44 -8.82
N GLY A 799 23.94 -33.37 -7.49
CA GLY A 799 24.18 -32.13 -6.72
C GLY A 799 22.91 -31.45 -6.20
N VAL A 800 23.04 -30.35 -5.46
CA VAL A 800 21.91 -29.56 -4.94
C VAL A 800 21.12 -28.92 -6.08
N GLY A 801 19.81 -29.16 -6.11
CA GLY A 801 18.87 -28.71 -7.14
C GLY A 801 17.92 -27.59 -6.73
N ASP A 802 18.21 -26.88 -5.63
CA ASP A 802 17.35 -25.83 -5.09
C ASP A 802 17.52 -24.51 -5.87
N GLU A 803 16.64 -24.27 -6.84
CA GLU A 803 16.65 -23.04 -7.64
C GLU A 803 16.14 -21.82 -6.84
N GLU A 804 15.29 -22.01 -5.82
CA GLU A 804 14.75 -20.91 -5.01
C GLU A 804 15.80 -20.32 -4.08
N LEU A 805 16.62 -21.17 -3.45
CA LEU A 805 17.75 -20.73 -2.62
C LEU A 805 18.76 -19.93 -3.45
N VAL A 806 19.10 -20.39 -4.65
CA VAL A 806 20.01 -19.67 -5.56
C VAL A 806 19.42 -18.30 -5.92
N ALA A 807 18.15 -18.25 -6.33
CA ALA A 807 17.47 -16.99 -6.67
C ALA A 807 17.40 -16.02 -5.48
N ALA A 808 17.20 -16.53 -4.25
CA ALA A 808 17.19 -15.72 -3.03
C ALA A 808 18.57 -15.09 -2.73
N ILE A 809 19.67 -15.85 -2.91
CA ILE A 809 21.04 -15.33 -2.72
C ILE A 809 21.42 -14.31 -3.80
N VAL A 810 21.05 -14.56 -5.07
CA VAL A 810 21.26 -13.59 -6.16
C VAL A 810 20.50 -12.29 -5.87
N SER A 811 19.21 -12.38 -5.48
CA SER A 811 18.41 -11.22 -5.06
C SER A 811 19.07 -10.45 -3.91
N LEU A 812 19.53 -11.15 -2.87
CA LEU A 812 20.20 -10.54 -1.71
C LEU A 812 21.42 -9.70 -2.10
N CYS A 813 22.22 -10.19 -3.05
CA CYS A 813 23.41 -9.47 -3.54
C CYS A 813 23.03 -8.28 -4.45
N GLN A 814 22.06 -8.47 -5.35
CA GLN A 814 21.64 -7.45 -6.32
C GLN A 814 20.89 -6.27 -5.67
N THR A 815 20.15 -6.51 -4.59
CA THR A 815 19.24 -5.55 -3.95
C THR A 815 19.94 -4.33 -3.33
N GLN A 816 21.25 -4.39 -3.13
CA GLN A 816 22.02 -3.26 -2.63
C GLN A 816 22.20 -2.15 -3.68
N LYS A 817 21.27 -1.19 -3.68
CA LYS A 817 21.38 0.09 -4.42
C LYS A 817 22.13 1.18 -3.64
N ILE A 818 22.06 1.18 -2.30
CA ILE A 818 22.55 2.27 -1.43
C ILE A 818 24.02 2.06 -1.02
N ASN A 819 24.39 0.87 -0.55
CA ASN A 819 25.72 0.60 -0.01
C ASN A 819 26.55 -0.26 -0.97
N HIS A 820 27.38 0.41 -1.80
CA HIS A 820 28.25 -0.26 -2.76
C HIS A 820 29.33 -1.14 -2.08
N ALA A 821 29.83 -0.76 -0.91
CA ALA A 821 30.83 -1.56 -0.19
C ALA A 821 30.23 -2.90 0.29
N LEU A 822 29.03 -2.86 0.89
CA LEU A 822 28.29 -4.06 1.26
C LEU A 822 27.92 -4.89 0.03
N LYS A 823 27.53 -4.26 -1.09
CA LYS A 823 27.27 -4.97 -2.36
C LYS A 823 28.49 -5.79 -2.77
N VAL A 824 29.67 -5.17 -2.86
CA VAL A 824 30.93 -5.87 -3.20
C VAL A 824 31.22 -6.99 -2.22
N GLN A 825 31.02 -6.79 -0.92
CA GLN A 825 31.22 -7.84 0.09
C GLN A 825 30.26 -9.03 -0.13
N LEU A 826 28.96 -8.80 -0.30
CA LEU A 826 27.96 -9.85 -0.54
C LEU A 826 28.28 -10.65 -1.82
N PHE A 827 28.58 -9.97 -2.93
CA PHE A 827 29.03 -10.64 -4.15
C PHE A 827 30.30 -11.47 -3.91
N SER A 828 31.31 -10.93 -3.22
CA SER A 828 32.58 -11.63 -2.99
C SER A 828 32.48 -12.85 -2.05
N THR A 829 31.58 -12.82 -1.07
CA THR A 829 31.45 -13.86 -0.03
C THR A 829 30.36 -14.89 -0.28
N LEU A 830 29.34 -14.55 -1.07
CA LEU A 830 28.20 -15.42 -1.37
C LEU A 830 28.20 -15.95 -2.81
N LEU A 831 28.48 -15.11 -3.81
CA LEU A 831 28.36 -15.48 -5.22
C LEU A 831 29.70 -15.91 -5.85
N LEU A 832 30.79 -15.20 -5.52
CA LEU A 832 32.11 -15.41 -6.15
C LEU A 832 32.97 -16.49 -5.45
N ASP A 833 32.57 -16.99 -4.27
CA ASP A 833 33.18 -18.22 -3.73
C ASP A 833 32.61 -19.47 -4.42
N LEU A 834 33.18 -19.79 -5.58
CA LEU A 834 32.78 -20.93 -6.41
C LEU A 834 32.94 -22.29 -5.71
N LYS A 835 33.63 -22.37 -4.55
CA LYS A 835 33.71 -23.62 -3.78
C LYS A 835 32.36 -24.00 -3.20
N ILE A 836 31.64 -23.03 -2.65
CA ILE A 836 30.30 -23.20 -2.05
C ILE A 836 29.34 -23.77 -3.12
N TRP A 837 29.36 -23.18 -4.32
CA TRP A 837 28.50 -23.58 -5.43
C TRP A 837 28.89 -24.90 -6.11
N SER A 838 30.08 -25.45 -5.83
CA SER A 838 30.50 -26.74 -6.40
C SER A 838 29.62 -27.93 -6.00
N LEU A 839 28.84 -27.78 -4.91
CA LEU A 839 27.85 -28.73 -4.43
C LEU A 839 26.53 -28.72 -5.24
N CYS A 840 26.25 -27.67 -6.00
CA CYS A 840 25.02 -27.53 -6.80
C CYS A 840 25.09 -28.30 -8.13
N LYS A 841 23.94 -28.58 -8.75
CA LYS A 841 23.89 -29.22 -10.09
C LYS A 841 24.61 -28.36 -11.12
N TYR A 842 25.27 -28.99 -12.10
CA TYR A 842 25.96 -28.28 -13.18
C TYR A 842 25.05 -27.27 -13.92
N GLY A 843 23.77 -27.60 -14.13
CA GLY A 843 22.80 -26.67 -14.72
C GLY A 843 22.58 -25.40 -13.89
N LEU A 844 22.53 -25.54 -12.56
CA LEU A 844 22.43 -24.41 -11.64
C LEU A 844 23.73 -23.59 -11.57
N GLN A 845 24.89 -24.25 -11.51
CA GLN A 845 26.20 -23.58 -11.58
C GLN A 845 26.32 -22.75 -12.87
N LYS A 846 25.88 -23.30 -14.01
CA LYS A 846 25.85 -22.59 -15.30
C LYS A 846 24.90 -21.40 -15.27
N LYS A 847 23.65 -21.57 -14.80
CA LYS A 847 22.66 -20.49 -14.65
C LYS A 847 23.21 -19.34 -13.78
N LEU A 848 23.81 -19.67 -12.64
CA LEU A 848 24.45 -18.72 -11.72
C LEU A 848 25.58 -17.93 -12.39
N LEU A 849 26.51 -18.63 -13.05
CA LEU A 849 27.63 -17.99 -13.76
C LEU A 849 27.16 -17.12 -14.93
N SER A 850 26.08 -17.48 -15.62
CA SER A 850 25.45 -16.62 -16.62
C SER A 850 24.87 -15.35 -15.98
N SER A 851 24.15 -15.45 -14.87
CA SER A 851 23.60 -14.27 -14.15
C SER A 851 24.64 -13.36 -13.47
N LEU A 852 25.93 -13.71 -13.54
CA LEU A 852 27.05 -12.88 -13.09
C LEU A 852 27.77 -12.18 -14.26
N ALA A 853 27.40 -12.50 -15.51
CA ALA A 853 27.94 -11.86 -16.70
C ALA A 853 27.10 -10.66 -17.17
N ASP A 854 25.84 -10.60 -16.71
CA ASP A 854 24.89 -9.49 -16.87
C ASP A 854 25.00 -8.50 -15.68
#